data_AF-A0A0G2STK4-F1
#
_entry.id   AF-A0A0G2STK4-F1
#
_cell.length_a   1.000
_cell.length_b   1.000
_cell.length_c   1.000
_cell.angle_alpha   90.00
_cell.angle_beta   90.00
_cell.angle_gamma   90.00
#
_symmetry.space_group_name_H-M   'P 1'
#
loop_
_entity.id
_entity.type
_entity.pdbx_description
1 polymer ?
#
loop_
_entity_poly.entity_id
_entity_poly.type
_entity_poly.pdbx_seq_one_letter_code
_entity_poly.pdbx_strand_id
1 'polypeptide(L)'
;MLGPYCEGGRPVSEAWVDGGVSPCLYRTLCGAVPPGALLLLGAVQGVRFARRAVLMEPKFVPRSLLHRLQVLLTVAMAALAVAYGAYHGATARGGVAGSVVAYATLSAVGWAASLALLGLERRRALPGDRVRGHGAALLGFWGLAFAGDTVAFVSWSSELWWWRLGSSEQKVDFGLWLSRFVCGLALFILGLRAPGLPPRPYSVLINEGERDVEQARPLLGDAGAARAAPNASAWTDFRKKVRLLVPYMWPRGSVRLQLAVLLCLVMLAGERVVNVFVPLYYKNIVNDLTQEAPWSTVAWTVVTYVGLKFLQGGGAGSSGFISNLRTFVWIRVQQFTNREVQVQLFEHLHSLSLRWHLGRKTGEVLRSVDRGTSSINSLLSYIVFSILPTIVDIVIAIIYFVTFFNAWFGLIVFVCMCVYLGITIAITEWRTKYRREMNTKDNQSKSKAVDSLLNFETVKYYNAESYEVQRFNQTIVEYQDAEWKTNASLAVLNQAQNVVIALGLLAGSLLSASFVTHKKLQVGDFVLFGTYIIQLYVPLNWFGTYYRMIQSSFIDMENMFELFGEEKEVVDDVNAVSLHLAHGKVEFDNVSFNYVNGKDILKNVSFTVPSGKTIALVGPSGAGKSTVMRLLFRFYDVKSGCISIDGQDISKVKQKSLRQHIGVVPQDTVLFNDTIRNNIRYGRVTASDEEVEEAARAADIHDRILSFPDGYNTQVGERGLKLSGGEKQRVAIARTILKAPELILLDEATSALDTQTERNIQASLAKICANRTSVVIAHRLSTIINADQILVLQDGQIVERGRHDELLTKGGIYTDMWSKQSQEASSESDTETKDKSSEKLQPASRNPQRGHHAHHH
;
A
#
# COMPACT_ATOMS: atom_id res chain seq x y z
N MET A 1 64.98 15.83 9.15
CA MET A 1 64.67 15.53 10.56
C MET A 1 63.18 15.80 10.76
N LEU A 2 62.41 14.80 11.20
CA LEU A 2 60.99 14.97 11.54
C LEU A 2 60.93 15.80 12.83
N GLY A 3 60.20 16.91 12.80
CA GLY A 3 59.91 17.69 14.02
C GLY A 3 58.88 16.98 14.90
N PRO A 4 58.53 17.54 16.08
CA PRO A 4 57.39 17.09 16.87
C PRO A 4 56.09 17.06 16.03
N TYR A 5 55.15 16.18 16.40
CA TYR A 5 53.92 15.96 15.61
C TYR A 5 53.08 17.25 15.44
N CYS A 6 52.98 18.04 16.51
CA CYS A 6 52.44 19.39 16.48
C CYS A 6 53.55 20.43 16.59
N GLU A 7 53.36 21.56 15.92
CA GLU A 7 54.24 22.73 16.03
C GLU A 7 54.32 23.22 17.49
N GLY A 8 55.53 23.55 17.96
CA GLY A 8 55.74 24.06 19.32
C GLY A 8 55.68 23.04 20.47
N GLY A 9 55.62 21.72 20.19
CA GLY A 9 55.68 20.67 21.22
C GLY A 9 54.38 20.48 22.04
N ARG A 10 53.27 21.09 21.61
CA ARG A 10 51.96 20.97 22.26
C ARG A 10 51.29 19.61 21.99
N PRO A 11 50.49 19.07 22.92
CA PRO A 11 49.76 17.82 22.70
C PRO A 11 48.56 18.02 21.75
N VAL A 12 48.21 16.98 20.99
CA VAL A 12 47.05 16.97 20.06
C VAL A 12 45.71 17.15 20.80
N SER A 13 45.68 16.92 22.11
CA SER A 13 44.48 17.07 22.96
C SER A 13 44.03 18.51 23.16
N GLU A 14 44.88 19.51 22.87
CA GLU A 14 44.48 20.92 22.89
C GLU A 14 43.69 21.28 21.63
N ALA A 15 42.36 21.22 21.75
CA ALA A 15 41.46 21.48 20.64
C ALA A 15 41.26 22.96 20.33
N TRP A 16 41.35 23.84 21.34
CA TRP A 16 41.04 25.27 21.22
C TRP A 16 42.21 26.11 21.73
N VAL A 17 42.74 26.99 20.89
CA VAL A 17 43.93 27.81 21.15
C VAL A 17 43.75 29.18 20.50
N ASP A 18 44.06 30.26 21.23
CA ASP A 18 44.11 31.65 20.72
C ASP A 18 42.91 32.02 19.82
N GLY A 19 41.69 31.75 20.31
CA GLY A 19 40.45 32.15 19.64
C GLY A 19 40.07 31.31 18.40
N GLY A 20 40.58 30.07 18.27
CA GLY A 20 40.17 29.12 17.22
C GLY A 20 40.61 27.67 17.47
N VAL A 21 40.31 26.78 16.53
CA VAL A 21 40.73 25.37 16.55
C VAL A 21 42.24 25.29 16.31
N SER A 22 42.95 24.43 17.04
CA SER A 22 44.41 24.29 16.82
C SER A 22 44.71 23.77 15.40
N PRO A 23 45.64 24.40 14.65
CA PRO A 23 45.99 23.95 13.29
C PRO A 23 46.46 22.48 13.24
N CYS A 24 47.11 22.00 14.29
CA CYS A 24 47.52 20.60 14.40
C CYS A 24 46.32 19.63 14.48
N LEU A 25 45.31 19.94 15.30
CA LEU A 25 44.10 19.12 15.40
C LEU A 25 43.29 19.17 14.11
N TYR A 26 43.16 20.35 13.49
CA TYR A 26 42.49 20.51 12.20
C TYR A 26 43.13 19.64 11.10
N ARG A 27 44.45 19.72 10.94
CA ARG A 27 45.22 18.93 9.97
C ARG A 27 45.09 17.43 10.24
N THR A 28 45.09 17.03 11.52
CA THR A 28 44.94 15.62 11.91
C THR A 28 43.53 15.10 11.62
N LEU A 29 42.48 15.82 12.02
CA LEU A 29 41.09 15.40 11.81
C LEU A 29 40.70 15.41 10.33
N CYS A 30 41.00 16.49 9.60
CA CYS A 30 40.66 16.60 8.18
C CYS A 30 41.53 15.66 7.31
N GLY A 31 42.73 15.31 7.77
CA GLY A 31 43.61 14.36 7.09
C GLY A 31 43.22 12.91 7.33
N ALA A 32 42.70 12.56 8.51
CA ALA A 32 42.41 11.18 8.87
C ALA A 32 40.94 10.77 8.65
N VAL A 33 39.97 11.63 9.02
CA VAL A 33 38.55 11.24 9.09
C VAL A 33 37.92 11.04 7.71
N PRO A 34 38.00 12.00 6.75
CA PRO A 34 37.41 11.79 5.43
C PRO A 34 38.10 10.66 4.65
N PRO A 35 39.45 10.61 4.51
CA PRO A 35 40.12 9.50 3.83
C PRO A 35 39.89 8.15 4.50
N GLY A 36 39.88 8.09 5.84
CA GLY A 36 39.59 6.87 6.59
C GLY A 36 38.17 6.34 6.35
N ALA A 37 37.17 7.22 6.35
CA ALA A 37 35.80 6.87 6.03
C ALA A 37 35.66 6.33 4.60
N LEU A 38 36.33 6.97 3.63
CA LEU A 38 36.35 6.52 2.24
C LEU A 38 37.07 5.17 2.09
N LEU A 39 38.19 4.94 2.77
CA LEU A 39 38.90 3.66 2.68
C LEU A 39 38.08 2.52 3.26
N LEU A 40 37.40 2.72 4.39
CA LEU A 40 36.55 1.68 5.01
C LEU A 40 35.29 1.41 4.16
N LEU A 41 34.50 2.46 3.89
CA LEU A 41 33.24 2.32 3.15
C LEU A 41 33.48 2.01 1.66
N GLY A 42 34.52 2.62 1.08
CA GLY A 42 34.94 2.40 -0.30
C GLY A 42 35.56 1.01 -0.51
N ALA A 43 36.24 0.41 0.46
CA ALA A 43 36.66 -0.99 0.38
C ALA A 43 35.46 -1.94 0.39
N VAL A 44 34.48 -1.72 1.27
CA VAL A 44 33.23 -2.51 1.30
C VAL A 44 32.48 -2.36 -0.02
N GLN A 45 32.38 -1.13 -0.54
CA GLN A 45 31.77 -0.86 -1.84
C GLN A 45 32.56 -1.57 -2.95
N GLY A 46 33.88 -1.42 -3.02
CA GLY A 46 34.75 -2.07 -3.98
C GLY A 46 34.62 -3.59 -4.00
N VAL A 47 34.55 -4.24 -2.83
CA VAL A 47 34.32 -5.69 -2.71
C VAL A 47 32.94 -6.09 -3.23
N ARG A 48 31.90 -5.29 -2.96
CA ARG A 48 30.55 -5.53 -3.51
C ARG A 48 30.56 -5.42 -5.03
N PHE A 49 31.19 -4.39 -5.58
CA PHE A 49 31.32 -4.24 -7.02
C PHE A 49 32.17 -5.34 -7.67
N ALA A 50 33.20 -5.84 -6.99
CA ALA A 50 34.00 -6.95 -7.50
C ALA A 50 33.21 -8.27 -7.55
N ARG A 51 32.34 -8.53 -6.57
CA ARG A 51 31.58 -9.79 -6.48
C ARG A 51 30.25 -9.81 -7.23
N ARG A 52 29.59 -8.65 -7.40
CA ARG A 52 28.19 -8.58 -7.87
C ARG A 52 27.91 -7.60 -9.00
N ALA A 53 28.86 -6.76 -9.41
CA ALA A 53 28.57 -5.76 -10.43
C ALA A 53 28.72 -6.30 -11.86
N VAL A 54 27.85 -5.83 -12.73
CA VAL A 54 27.86 -6.12 -14.17
C VAL A 54 28.53 -4.95 -14.90
N LEU A 55 29.29 -5.24 -15.95
CA LEU A 55 29.88 -4.21 -16.81
C LEU A 55 28.77 -3.48 -17.56
N MET A 56 28.72 -2.15 -17.47
CA MET A 56 27.73 -1.37 -18.22
C MET A 56 28.07 -1.37 -19.70
N GLU A 57 27.08 -1.67 -20.54
CA GLU A 57 27.25 -1.54 -21.98
C GLU A 57 27.55 -0.07 -22.37
N PRO A 58 28.46 0.17 -23.35
CA PRO A 58 28.93 1.50 -23.69
C PRO A 58 27.84 2.46 -24.19
N LYS A 59 26.70 1.93 -24.65
CA LYS A 59 25.53 2.71 -25.10
C LYS A 59 24.80 3.44 -23.97
N PHE A 60 24.90 2.95 -22.73
CA PHE A 60 24.20 3.52 -21.57
C PHE A 60 25.07 4.46 -20.72
N VAL A 61 26.35 4.65 -21.07
CA VAL A 61 27.26 5.56 -20.36
C VAL A 61 27.13 6.97 -20.96
N PRO A 62 26.59 7.95 -20.22
CA PRO A 62 26.39 9.30 -20.75
C PRO A 62 27.72 10.01 -21.06
N ARG A 63 27.79 10.65 -22.22
CA ARG A 63 28.92 11.52 -22.60
C ARG A 63 28.66 12.94 -22.09
N SER A 64 28.95 13.17 -20.82
CA SER A 64 28.75 14.47 -20.16
C SER A 64 30.06 15.26 -20.01
N LEU A 65 30.04 16.54 -20.40
CA LEU A 65 31.14 17.49 -20.12
C LEU A 65 31.28 17.73 -18.61
N LEU A 66 30.16 17.71 -17.86
CA LEU A 66 30.16 17.90 -16.41
C LEU A 66 30.87 16.76 -15.67
N HIS A 67 30.86 15.53 -16.21
CA HIS A 67 31.63 14.43 -15.65
C HIS A 67 33.15 14.61 -15.88
N ARG A 68 33.55 15.17 -17.02
CA ARG A 68 34.97 15.52 -17.24
C ARG A 68 35.44 16.60 -16.27
N LEU A 69 34.59 17.60 -16.03
CA LEU A 69 34.83 18.63 -15.01
C LEU A 69 34.94 18.01 -13.61
N GLN A 70 34.06 17.05 -13.26
CA GLN A 70 34.11 16.34 -11.99
C GLN A 70 35.42 15.56 -11.80
N VAL A 71 35.88 14.82 -12.82
CA VAL A 71 37.17 14.13 -12.78
C VAL A 71 38.33 15.12 -12.63
N LEU A 72 38.31 16.21 -13.41
CA LEU A 72 39.34 17.25 -13.35
C LEU A 72 39.42 17.90 -11.97
N LEU A 73 38.28 18.20 -11.35
CA LEU A 73 38.22 18.74 -9.99
C LEU A 73 38.74 17.73 -8.95
N THR A 74 38.41 16.43 -9.06
CA THR A 74 38.98 15.41 -8.14
C THR A 74 40.50 15.27 -8.27
N VAL A 75 41.03 15.39 -9.50
CA VAL A 75 42.48 15.39 -9.75
C VAL A 75 43.12 16.67 -9.20
N ALA A 76 42.46 17.83 -9.37
CA ALA A 76 42.92 19.08 -8.80
C ALA A 76 43.01 19.03 -7.26
N MET A 77 42.04 18.39 -6.59
CA MET A 77 42.11 18.18 -5.14
C MET A 77 43.27 17.28 -4.69
N ALA A 78 43.56 16.21 -5.44
CA ALA A 78 44.74 15.38 -5.19
C ALA A 78 46.05 16.18 -5.38
N ALA A 79 46.12 17.00 -6.42
CA ALA A 79 47.27 17.86 -6.69
C ALA A 79 47.46 18.93 -5.61
N LEU A 80 46.37 19.53 -5.11
CA LEU A 80 46.41 20.51 -4.02
C LEU A 80 46.91 19.90 -2.70
N ALA A 81 46.57 18.64 -2.40
CA ALA A 81 47.07 17.92 -1.23
C ALA A 81 48.61 17.69 -1.30
N VAL A 82 49.12 17.35 -2.48
CA VAL A 82 50.56 17.18 -2.72
C VAL A 82 51.29 18.52 -2.70
N ALA A 83 50.73 19.54 -3.34
CA ALA A 83 51.28 20.90 -3.36
C ALA A 83 51.41 21.49 -1.94
N TYR A 84 50.41 21.24 -1.09
CA TYR A 84 50.44 21.63 0.33
C TYR A 84 51.61 21.00 1.08
N GLY A 85 51.81 19.68 0.95
CA GLY A 85 52.93 18.98 1.57
C GLY A 85 54.30 19.40 1.03
N ALA A 86 54.41 19.64 -0.28
CA ALA A 86 55.64 20.08 -0.93
C ALA A 86 56.05 21.51 -0.52
N TYR A 87 55.09 22.43 -0.41
CA TYR A 87 55.33 23.81 0.03
C TYR A 87 55.89 23.83 1.45
N HIS A 88 55.17 23.22 2.40
CA HIS A 88 55.60 23.14 3.81
C HIS A 88 56.87 22.32 4.01
N GLY A 89 57.15 21.36 3.12
CA GLY A 89 58.42 20.63 3.08
C GLY A 89 59.60 21.50 2.64
N ALA A 90 59.38 22.44 1.72
CA ALA A 90 60.41 23.32 1.19
C ALA A 90 60.70 24.54 2.09
N THR A 91 59.71 25.01 2.86
CA THR A 91 59.83 26.20 3.72
C THR A 91 60.28 25.90 5.15
N ALA A 92 60.27 24.64 5.60
CA ALA A 92 60.61 24.25 6.96
C ALA A 92 62.12 24.31 7.26
N ARG A 93 62.59 25.40 7.88
CA ARG A 93 63.99 25.57 8.32
C ARG A 93 64.39 24.71 9.55
N GLY A 94 63.42 24.12 10.26
CA GLY A 94 63.62 23.37 11.52
C GLY A 94 63.02 21.95 11.55
N GLY A 95 62.68 21.38 10.39
CA GLY A 95 61.96 20.10 10.27
C GLY A 95 60.45 20.28 10.11
N VAL A 96 59.82 19.40 9.33
CA VAL A 96 58.38 19.47 9.04
C VAL A 96 57.60 18.85 10.20
N ALA A 97 56.52 19.50 10.63
CA ALA A 97 55.62 18.97 11.66
C ALA A 97 54.94 17.68 11.16
N GLY A 98 54.87 16.66 12.02
CA GLY A 98 54.29 15.36 11.65
C GLY A 98 52.83 15.44 11.18
N SER A 99 52.04 16.38 11.72
CA SER A 99 50.65 16.63 11.31
C SER A 99 50.50 17.12 9.86
N VAL A 100 51.48 17.87 9.32
CA VAL A 100 51.47 18.33 7.92
C VAL A 100 51.73 17.16 6.98
N VAL A 101 52.71 16.30 7.32
CA VAL A 101 53.03 15.10 6.55
C VAL A 101 51.85 14.13 6.57
N ALA A 102 51.23 13.90 7.73
CA ALA A 102 50.05 13.06 7.86
C ALA A 102 48.86 13.58 7.03
N TYR A 103 48.59 14.89 7.09
CA TYR A 103 47.51 15.50 6.30
C TYR A 103 47.73 15.35 4.79
N ALA A 104 48.93 15.69 4.29
CA ALA A 104 49.24 15.65 2.86
C ALA A 104 49.18 14.22 2.31
N THR A 105 49.74 13.24 3.03
CA THR A 105 49.79 11.84 2.60
C THR A 105 48.42 11.17 2.64
N LEU A 106 47.69 11.27 3.76
CA LEU A 106 46.37 10.64 3.89
C LEU A 106 45.33 11.28 2.97
N SER A 107 45.39 12.61 2.79
CA SER A 107 44.48 13.30 1.86
C SER A 107 44.78 12.93 0.41
N ALA A 108 46.05 12.83 0.01
CA ALA A 108 46.42 12.39 -1.33
C ALA A 108 45.94 10.95 -1.61
N VAL A 109 46.09 10.04 -0.65
CA VAL A 109 45.57 8.66 -0.74
C VAL A 109 44.03 8.67 -0.83
N GLY A 110 43.35 9.49 -0.02
CA GLY A 110 41.90 9.64 -0.06
C GLY A 110 41.38 10.12 -1.42
N TRP A 111 41.97 11.18 -1.99
CA TRP A 111 41.57 11.69 -3.30
C TRP A 111 41.92 10.73 -4.45
N ALA A 112 43.03 9.99 -4.36
CA ALA A 112 43.35 8.93 -5.32
C ALA A 112 42.34 7.77 -5.26
N ALA A 113 41.94 7.35 -4.05
CA ALA A 113 40.90 6.34 -3.85
C ALA A 113 39.53 6.84 -4.37
N SER A 114 39.21 8.12 -4.17
CA SER A 114 37.99 8.75 -4.70
C SER A 114 37.96 8.72 -6.23
N LEU A 115 39.10 8.97 -6.88
CA LEU A 115 39.22 8.91 -8.34
C LEU A 115 39.05 7.48 -8.87
N ALA A 116 39.65 6.51 -8.20
CA ALA A 116 39.50 5.09 -8.54
C ALA A 116 38.04 4.62 -8.41
N LEU A 117 37.35 5.01 -7.33
CA LEU A 117 35.95 4.65 -7.09
C LEU A 117 35.01 5.34 -8.10
N LEU A 118 35.27 6.61 -8.45
CA LEU A 118 34.54 7.34 -9.49
C LEU A 118 34.66 6.65 -10.87
N GLY A 119 35.85 6.15 -11.21
CA GLY A 119 36.08 5.38 -12.43
C GLY A 119 35.37 4.02 -12.42
N LEU A 120 35.27 3.39 -11.24
CA LEU A 120 34.65 2.09 -11.05
C LEU A 120 33.11 2.17 -11.14
N GLU A 121 32.49 3.17 -10.51
CA GLU A 121 31.04 3.44 -10.61
C GLU A 121 30.61 3.76 -12.05
N ARG A 122 31.47 4.40 -12.84
CA ARG A 122 31.17 4.70 -14.25
C ARG A 122 31.20 3.46 -15.17
N ARG A 123 31.99 2.44 -14.82
CA ARG A 123 32.19 1.25 -15.68
C ARG A 123 31.33 0.07 -15.27
N ARG A 124 30.95 -0.02 -14.00
CA ARG A 124 30.24 -1.17 -13.42
C ARG A 124 28.97 -0.70 -12.71
N ALA A 125 27.89 -1.46 -12.83
CA ALA A 125 26.63 -1.21 -12.13
C ALA A 125 26.27 -2.40 -11.23
N LEU A 126 25.79 -2.11 -10.01
CA LEU A 126 25.27 -3.12 -9.10
C LEU A 126 23.79 -3.41 -9.40
N PRO A 127 23.38 -4.67 -9.58
CA PRO A 127 21.97 -5.03 -9.70
C PRO A 127 21.25 -4.77 -8.36
N GLY A 128 20.37 -3.76 -8.35
CA GLY A 128 19.55 -3.40 -7.19
C GLY A 128 19.77 -2.00 -6.61
N ASP A 129 20.69 -1.19 -7.16
CA ASP A 129 20.87 0.19 -6.69
C ASP A 129 19.70 1.07 -7.14
N ARG A 130 18.91 1.54 -6.17
CA ARG A 130 17.69 2.34 -6.40
C ARG A 130 17.94 3.85 -6.45
N VAL A 131 19.17 4.31 -6.24
CA VAL A 131 19.43 5.73 -5.97
C VAL A 131 19.88 6.46 -7.23
N ARG A 132 19.22 7.58 -7.54
CA ARG A 132 19.70 8.59 -8.47
C ARG A 132 20.96 9.25 -7.88
N GLY A 133 22.15 8.73 -8.16
CA GLY A 133 23.37 9.36 -7.66
C GLY A 133 24.61 8.46 -7.59
N HIS A 134 25.74 9.05 -7.23
CA HIS A 134 26.94 8.31 -6.81
C HIS A 134 26.70 7.51 -5.54
N GLY A 135 27.54 6.50 -5.27
CA GLY A 135 27.46 5.71 -4.06
C GLY A 135 27.65 6.56 -2.79
N ALA A 136 27.03 6.13 -1.69
CA ALA A 136 27.07 6.85 -0.41
C ALA A 136 28.49 7.08 0.13
N ALA A 137 29.46 6.21 -0.18
CA ALA A 137 30.84 6.38 0.24
C ALA A 137 31.52 7.58 -0.44
N LEU A 138 31.29 7.75 -1.76
CA LEU A 138 31.91 8.81 -2.54
C LEU A 138 31.29 10.18 -2.22
N LEU A 139 29.95 10.23 -2.15
CA LEU A 139 29.23 11.44 -1.78
C LEU A 139 29.51 11.84 -0.31
N GLY A 140 29.58 10.85 0.59
CA GLY A 140 29.95 11.05 1.98
C GLY A 140 31.37 11.59 2.14
N PHE A 141 32.34 11.08 1.37
CA PHE A 141 33.71 11.60 1.36
C PHE A 141 33.78 13.06 0.91
N TRP A 142 33.16 13.41 -0.22
CA TRP A 142 33.16 14.80 -0.70
C TRP A 142 32.44 15.73 0.26
N GLY A 143 31.33 15.28 0.86
CA GLY A 143 30.61 16.03 1.88
C GLY A 143 31.44 16.26 3.15
N LEU A 144 32.12 15.22 3.66
CA LEU A 144 33.01 15.31 4.82
C LEU A 144 34.25 16.15 4.55
N ALA A 145 34.84 16.06 3.35
CA ALA A 145 35.98 16.88 2.96
C ALA A 145 35.60 18.37 2.87
N PHE A 146 34.46 18.67 2.24
CA PHE A 146 33.92 20.03 2.19
C PHE A 146 33.57 20.56 3.59
N ALA A 147 32.91 19.73 4.42
CA ALA A 147 32.61 20.09 5.81
C ALA A 147 33.90 20.35 6.60
N GLY A 148 34.95 19.54 6.42
CA GLY A 148 36.27 19.77 7.00
C GLY A 148 36.82 21.15 6.65
N ASP A 149 36.81 21.52 5.36
CA ASP A 149 37.28 22.84 4.92
C ASP A 149 36.41 24.00 5.44
N THR A 150 35.12 23.78 5.72
CA THR A 150 34.25 24.79 6.37
C THR A 150 34.58 25.03 7.84
N VAL A 151 35.17 24.05 8.55
CA VAL A 151 35.59 24.22 9.96
C VAL A 151 36.61 25.36 10.11
N ALA A 152 37.36 25.67 9.04
CA ALA A 152 38.30 26.79 9.02
C ALA A 152 37.67 28.16 9.35
N PHE A 153 36.39 28.35 9.05
CA PHE A 153 35.67 29.60 9.37
C PHE A 153 35.46 29.79 10.87
N VAL A 154 35.43 28.71 11.66
CA VAL A 154 35.29 28.78 13.12
C VAL A 154 36.47 29.53 13.76
N SER A 155 37.64 29.45 13.13
CA SER A 155 38.88 30.07 13.63
C SER A 155 39.14 31.46 13.02
N TRP A 156 38.13 32.14 12.51
CA TRP A 156 38.28 33.45 11.84
C TRP A 156 39.00 34.50 12.71
N SER A 157 38.78 34.49 14.02
CA SER A 157 39.39 35.43 14.97
C SER A 157 40.81 35.05 15.43
N SER A 158 41.30 33.85 15.09
CA SER A 158 42.56 33.33 15.59
C SER A 158 43.77 33.92 14.87
N GLU A 159 44.82 34.26 15.63
CA GLU A 159 46.07 34.83 15.09
C GLU A 159 46.96 33.78 14.41
N LEU A 160 46.75 32.50 14.76
CA LEU A 160 47.46 31.35 14.22
C LEU A 160 46.97 30.94 12.83
N TRP A 161 45.83 31.48 12.39
CA TRP A 161 45.20 31.14 11.12
C TRP A 161 45.51 32.19 10.04
N TRP A 162 45.37 31.79 8.79
CA TRP A 162 45.75 32.58 7.62
C TRP A 162 44.87 33.81 7.34
N TRP A 163 43.84 34.09 8.15
CA TRP A 163 42.85 35.14 7.94
C TRP A 163 43.40 36.57 7.97
N ARG A 164 44.49 36.82 8.73
CA ARG A 164 45.11 38.16 8.83
C ARG A 164 46.13 38.46 7.73
N LEU A 165 46.52 37.46 6.92
CA LEU A 165 47.46 37.58 5.78
C LEU A 165 48.78 38.31 6.11
N GLY A 166 49.25 38.23 7.36
CA GLY A 166 50.39 39.00 7.85
C GLY A 166 51.74 38.46 7.37
N SER A 167 51.88 37.14 7.25
CA SER A 167 53.10 36.49 6.76
C SER A 167 52.94 35.95 5.33
N SER A 168 54.06 35.80 4.62
CA SER A 168 54.07 35.18 3.28
C SER A 168 53.56 33.72 3.31
N GLU A 169 53.76 33.02 4.42
CA GLU A 169 53.25 31.65 4.65
C GLU A 169 51.72 31.63 4.78
N GLN A 170 51.14 32.56 5.55
CA GLN A 170 49.70 32.71 5.69
C GLN A 170 49.00 33.04 4.36
N LYS A 171 49.64 33.87 3.51
CA LYS A 171 49.11 34.19 2.17
C LYS A 171 49.00 32.95 1.27
N VAL A 172 50.00 32.06 1.33
CA VAL A 172 50.00 30.81 0.56
C VAL A 172 48.99 29.80 1.12
N ASP A 173 48.94 29.65 2.44
CA ASP A 173 47.97 28.76 3.10
C ASP A 173 46.51 29.17 2.82
N PHE A 174 46.22 30.49 2.82
CA PHE A 174 44.91 30.99 2.41
C PHE A 174 44.58 30.66 0.95
N GLY A 175 45.53 30.84 0.03
CA GLY A 175 45.32 30.50 -1.39
C GLY A 175 45.08 29.00 -1.63
N LEU A 176 45.82 28.14 -0.93
CA LEU A 176 45.64 26.69 -0.98
C LEU A 176 44.35 26.23 -0.30
N TRP A 177 43.91 26.89 0.77
CA TRP A 177 42.61 26.63 1.37
C TRP A 177 41.45 27.12 0.48
N LEU A 178 41.52 28.33 -0.06
CA LEU A 178 40.46 28.89 -0.90
C LEU A 178 40.23 28.06 -2.17
N SER A 179 41.31 27.61 -2.82
CA SER A 179 41.24 26.70 -3.96
C SER A 179 40.61 25.35 -3.59
N ARG A 180 41.01 24.74 -2.47
CA ARG A 180 40.38 23.51 -1.95
C ARG A 180 38.91 23.70 -1.64
N PHE A 181 38.53 24.79 -0.98
CA PHE A 181 37.16 25.10 -0.61
C PHE A 181 36.24 25.25 -1.84
N VAL A 182 36.68 26.02 -2.84
CA VAL A 182 35.91 26.24 -4.08
C VAL A 182 35.80 24.94 -4.89
N CYS A 183 36.90 24.20 -5.04
CA CYS A 183 36.88 22.90 -5.73
C CYS A 183 36.04 21.86 -4.99
N GLY A 184 36.11 21.82 -3.65
CA GLY A 184 35.32 20.93 -2.80
C GLY A 184 33.82 21.21 -2.87
N LEU A 185 33.41 22.49 -2.81
CA LEU A 185 32.01 22.89 -2.98
C LEU A 185 31.49 22.52 -4.37
N ALA A 186 32.26 22.81 -5.43
CA ALA A 186 31.89 22.45 -6.80
C ALA A 186 31.76 20.94 -6.98
N LEU A 187 32.67 20.15 -6.39
CA LEU A 187 32.60 18.69 -6.41
C LEU A 187 31.39 18.14 -5.66
N PHE A 188 31.06 18.70 -4.50
CA PHE A 188 29.89 18.29 -3.73
C PHE A 188 28.58 18.55 -4.50
N ILE A 189 28.44 19.73 -5.09
CA ILE A 189 27.27 20.10 -5.92
C ILE A 189 27.17 19.20 -7.16
N LEU A 190 28.29 18.98 -7.87
CA LEU A 190 28.31 18.07 -9.02
C LEU A 190 28.03 16.62 -8.61
N GLY A 191 28.50 16.19 -7.43
CA GLY A 191 28.28 14.87 -6.87
C GLY A 191 26.81 14.57 -6.58
N LEU A 192 26.05 15.55 -6.11
CA LEU A 192 24.59 15.43 -5.90
C LEU A 192 23.83 15.22 -7.22
N ARG A 193 24.35 15.75 -8.33
CA ARG A 193 23.75 15.62 -9.68
C ARG A 193 24.22 14.36 -10.41
N ALA A 194 25.35 13.77 -10.01
CA ALA A 194 25.98 12.57 -10.58
C ALA A 194 26.00 12.53 -12.13
N PRO A 195 26.60 13.54 -12.80
CA PRO A 195 26.50 13.73 -14.25
C PRO A 195 27.12 12.63 -15.11
N GLY A 196 27.87 11.69 -14.51
CA GLY A 196 28.52 10.56 -15.19
C GLY A 196 27.74 9.25 -15.17
N LEU A 197 26.59 9.21 -14.49
CA LEU A 197 25.73 8.03 -14.35
C LEU A 197 24.41 8.24 -15.09
N PRO A 198 23.76 7.15 -15.59
CA PRO A 198 22.46 7.26 -16.23
C PRO A 198 21.39 7.77 -15.25
N PRO A 199 20.38 8.53 -15.73
CA PRO A 199 19.35 9.15 -14.89
C PRO A 199 18.36 8.14 -14.29
N ARG A 200 18.31 6.92 -14.83
CA ARG A 200 17.51 5.78 -14.34
C ARG A 200 18.43 4.62 -13.94
N PRO A 201 18.05 3.79 -12.96
CA PRO A 201 18.84 2.62 -12.56
C PRO A 201 19.12 1.72 -13.74
N TYR A 202 20.33 1.16 -13.82
CA TYR A 202 20.73 0.29 -14.93
C TYR A 202 19.80 -0.93 -15.11
N SER A 203 19.27 -1.49 -14.01
CA SER A 203 18.29 -2.60 -14.05
C SER A 203 16.92 -2.19 -14.61
N VAL A 204 16.56 -0.91 -14.52
CA VAL A 204 15.31 -0.37 -15.07
C VAL A 204 15.50 -0.09 -16.56
N LEU A 205 16.65 0.42 -16.99
CA LEU A 205 16.98 0.62 -18.41
C LEU A 205 17.05 -0.69 -19.22
N ILE A 206 17.35 -1.81 -18.56
CA ILE A 206 17.29 -3.15 -19.17
C ILE A 206 15.85 -3.69 -19.20
N ASN A 207 15.01 -3.34 -18.21
CA ASN A 207 13.64 -3.84 -18.06
C ASN A 207 12.55 -2.91 -18.64
N GLU A 208 12.91 -1.76 -19.22
CA GLU A 208 11.97 -0.79 -19.83
C GLU A 208 11.43 -1.21 -21.20
N GLY A 209 11.62 -2.47 -21.59
CA GLY A 209 10.79 -3.13 -22.60
C GLY A 209 9.41 -3.57 -22.10
N GLU A 210 9.14 -3.57 -20.78
CA GLU A 210 7.98 -4.33 -20.24
C GLU A 210 7.16 -3.68 -19.11
N ARG A 211 7.45 -2.46 -18.62
CA ARG A 211 6.68 -1.93 -17.47
C ARG A 211 6.44 -0.44 -17.50
N ASP A 212 5.34 -0.04 -18.14
CA ASP A 212 4.76 1.30 -18.03
C ASP A 212 3.22 1.26 -17.94
N VAL A 213 2.62 0.51 -17.00
CA VAL A 213 1.22 0.75 -16.57
C VAL A 213 0.98 0.26 -15.13
N GLU A 214 1.65 0.83 -14.13
CA GLU A 214 1.36 0.42 -12.74
C GLU A 214 1.64 1.51 -11.71
N GLN A 215 1.02 2.68 -11.87
CA GLN A 215 0.79 3.64 -10.77
C GLN A 215 -0.02 4.86 -11.25
N ALA A 216 -1.35 4.72 -11.30
CA ALA A 216 -2.31 5.80 -11.03
C ALA A 216 -3.73 5.32 -11.35
N ARG A 217 -4.53 5.01 -10.31
CA ARG A 217 -5.98 5.24 -10.21
C ARG A 217 -6.59 4.45 -9.05
N PRO A 218 -7.18 5.13 -8.06
CA PRO A 218 -8.32 4.62 -7.32
C PRO A 218 -9.60 5.32 -7.82
N LEU A 219 -10.57 4.55 -8.34
CA LEU A 219 -11.87 5.05 -8.79
C LEU A 219 -13.00 4.55 -7.85
N LEU A 220 -13.64 5.56 -7.25
CA LEU A 220 -15.01 5.72 -6.75
C LEU A 220 -15.80 4.69 -5.92
N GLY A 221 -16.59 5.29 -5.02
CA GLY A 221 -18.01 4.96 -4.88
C GLY A 221 -18.46 4.74 -3.43
N ASP A 222 -18.39 5.75 -2.56
CA ASP A 222 -19.04 5.71 -1.25
C ASP A 222 -20.48 6.20 -1.38
N ALA A 223 -21.39 5.26 -1.63
CA ALA A 223 -22.83 5.43 -1.42
C ALA A 223 -23.35 4.63 -0.21
N GLY A 224 -22.45 4.01 0.58
CA GLY A 224 -22.78 3.19 1.75
C GLY A 224 -22.60 3.87 3.11
N ALA A 225 -21.87 5.00 3.19
CA ALA A 225 -21.59 5.68 4.46
C ALA A 225 -22.79 6.42 5.09
N ALA A 226 -24.01 6.22 4.56
CA ALA A 226 -25.24 6.83 5.06
C ALA A 226 -26.09 5.90 5.96
N ARG A 227 -25.59 4.71 6.35
CA ARG A 227 -26.33 3.80 7.26
C ARG A 227 -25.54 3.32 8.48
N ALA A 228 -24.57 4.09 8.96
CA ALA A 228 -24.13 3.94 10.34
C ALA A 228 -25.12 4.67 11.26
N ALA A 229 -25.76 3.93 12.17
CA ALA A 229 -26.71 4.47 13.14
C ALA A 229 -26.14 5.70 13.88
N PRO A 230 -26.95 6.74 14.12
CA PRO A 230 -26.49 7.92 14.84
C PRO A 230 -26.41 7.61 16.35
N ASN A 231 -25.35 8.11 17.00
CA ASN A 231 -25.24 8.36 18.44
C ASN A 231 -24.72 7.27 19.40
N ALA A 232 -24.11 6.17 18.94
CA ALA A 232 -23.27 5.38 19.86
C ALA A 232 -21.90 6.07 20.01
N SER A 233 -21.55 6.52 21.22
CA SER A 233 -20.21 7.02 21.50
C SER A 233 -19.19 5.93 21.18
N ALA A 234 -18.16 6.22 20.37
CA ALA A 234 -17.11 5.24 20.04
C ALA A 234 -16.44 4.61 21.29
N TRP A 235 -16.64 5.22 22.46
CA TRP A 235 -16.14 4.79 23.76
C TRP A 235 -17.09 3.88 24.55
N THR A 236 -18.37 3.72 24.16
CA THR A 236 -19.21 2.68 24.76
C THR A 236 -18.60 1.31 24.45
N ASP A 237 -18.48 0.47 25.46
CA ASP A 237 -17.84 -0.85 25.41
C ASP A 237 -16.34 -0.87 25.06
N PHE A 238 -15.59 0.22 25.29
CA PHE A 238 -14.13 0.28 25.07
C PHE A 238 -13.38 -0.93 25.66
N ARG A 239 -13.74 -1.37 26.87
CA ARG A 239 -13.12 -2.54 27.52
C ARG A 239 -13.39 -3.84 26.77
N LYS A 240 -14.59 -4.03 26.22
CA LYS A 240 -14.96 -5.20 25.42
C LYS A 240 -14.21 -5.18 24.08
N LYS A 241 -14.16 -4.02 23.43
CA LYS A 241 -13.43 -3.78 22.16
C LYS A 241 -11.92 -4.04 22.31
N VAL A 242 -11.29 -3.54 23.38
CA VAL A 242 -9.87 -3.81 23.67
C VAL A 242 -9.64 -5.28 24.01
N ARG A 243 -10.54 -5.92 24.78
CA ARG A 243 -10.42 -7.36 25.08
C ARG A 243 -10.48 -8.24 23.84
N LEU A 244 -11.27 -7.85 22.83
CA LEU A 244 -11.32 -8.52 21.52
C LEU A 244 -10.00 -8.39 20.74
N LEU A 245 -9.25 -7.29 20.93
CA LEU A 245 -7.98 -7.04 20.25
C LEU A 245 -6.79 -7.80 20.85
N VAL A 246 -6.77 -8.03 22.16
CA VAL A 246 -5.64 -8.66 22.88
C VAL A 246 -5.22 -10.02 22.29
N PRO A 247 -6.14 -10.93 21.91
CA PRO A 247 -5.78 -12.19 21.25
C PRO A 247 -5.02 -12.02 19.92
N TYR A 248 -5.31 -10.95 19.16
CA TYR A 248 -4.66 -10.65 17.89
C TYR A 248 -3.30 -9.94 18.05
N MET A 249 -3.09 -9.26 19.19
CA MET A 249 -1.80 -8.68 19.57
C MET A 249 -0.76 -9.75 19.93
N TRP A 250 -1.21 -10.90 20.41
CA TRP A 250 -0.34 -11.98 20.82
C TRP A 250 -0.26 -13.02 19.70
N PRO A 251 0.81 -13.06 18.90
CA PRO A 251 0.95 -14.01 17.81
C PRO A 251 1.00 -15.44 18.40
N ARG A 252 -0.14 -16.14 18.34
CA ARG A 252 -0.25 -17.53 18.74
C ARG A 252 0.44 -18.39 17.67
N GLY A 253 1.40 -19.22 18.09
CA GLY A 253 2.08 -20.17 17.21
C GLY A 253 3.56 -19.88 16.90
N SER A 254 4.11 -18.69 17.21
CA SER A 254 5.55 -18.44 17.03
C SER A 254 6.23 -17.72 18.20
N VAL A 255 7.12 -18.44 18.88
CA VAL A 255 7.89 -17.93 20.03
C VAL A 255 8.76 -16.73 19.65
N ARG A 256 9.30 -16.70 18.42
CA ARG A 256 10.11 -15.57 17.92
C ARG A 256 9.33 -14.26 17.85
N LEU A 257 8.06 -14.29 17.45
CA LEU A 257 7.24 -13.07 17.39
C LEU A 257 6.76 -12.65 18.79
N GLN A 258 6.50 -13.60 19.70
CA GLN A 258 6.19 -13.29 21.09
C GLN A 258 7.37 -12.61 21.81
N LEU A 259 8.60 -13.09 21.59
CA LEU A 259 9.81 -12.44 22.07
C LEU A 259 10.00 -11.05 21.47
N ALA A 260 9.65 -10.84 20.20
CA ALA A 260 9.68 -9.52 19.57
C ALA A 260 8.70 -8.54 20.22
N VAL A 261 7.48 -8.98 20.59
CA VAL A 261 6.52 -8.15 21.33
C VAL A 261 7.06 -7.79 22.71
N LEU A 262 7.62 -8.76 23.45
CA LEU A 262 8.24 -8.50 24.76
C LEU A 262 9.41 -7.51 24.64
N LEU A 263 10.26 -7.68 23.63
CA LEU A 263 11.36 -6.75 23.34
C LEU A 263 10.86 -5.34 23.06
N CYS A 264 9.76 -5.18 22.31
CA CYS A 264 9.14 -3.88 22.07
C CYS A 264 8.64 -3.22 23.37
N LEU A 265 8.03 -4.00 24.28
CA LEU A 265 7.57 -3.50 25.58
C LEU A 265 8.74 -3.07 26.47
N VAL A 266 9.85 -3.83 26.47
CA VAL A 266 11.08 -3.47 27.19
C VAL A 266 11.69 -2.19 26.61
N MET A 267 11.78 -2.07 25.28
CA MET A 267 12.26 -0.84 24.64
C MET A 267 11.36 0.36 24.94
N LEU A 268 10.04 0.16 25.02
CA LEU A 268 9.08 1.19 25.40
C LEU A 268 9.32 1.69 26.82
N ALA A 269 9.52 0.77 27.77
CA ALA A 269 9.87 1.12 29.15
C ALA A 269 11.23 1.87 29.20
N GLY A 270 12.23 1.38 28.46
CA GLY A 270 13.53 2.03 28.36
C GLY A 270 13.47 3.45 27.80
N GLU A 271 12.61 3.70 26.81
CA GLU A 271 12.37 5.04 26.25
C GLU A 271 11.84 6.01 27.31
N ARG A 272 10.96 5.56 28.22
CA ARG A 272 10.44 6.40 29.31
C ARG A 272 11.52 6.76 30.32
N VAL A 273 12.39 5.81 30.63
CA VAL A 273 13.55 6.05 31.51
C VAL A 273 14.46 7.12 30.88
N VAL A 274 14.82 6.98 29.60
CA VAL A 274 15.63 7.97 28.88
C VAL A 274 14.93 9.34 28.86
N ASN A 275 13.62 9.39 28.64
CA ASN A 275 12.85 10.64 28.62
C ASN A 275 12.95 11.43 29.93
N VAL A 276 13.00 10.75 31.08
CA VAL A 276 13.17 11.40 32.39
C VAL A 276 14.61 11.88 32.58
N PHE A 277 15.59 11.07 32.18
CA PHE A 277 17.01 11.40 32.39
C PHE A 277 17.50 12.55 31.52
N VAL A 278 16.96 12.75 30.32
CA VAL A 278 17.47 13.79 29.43
C VAL A 278 17.38 15.20 30.03
N PRO A 279 16.22 15.67 30.53
CA PRO A 279 16.15 16.97 31.22
C PRO A 279 17.01 17.02 32.49
N LEU A 280 17.13 15.91 33.23
CA LEU A 280 17.95 15.83 34.45
C LEU A 280 19.43 16.10 34.16
N TYR A 281 19.98 15.49 33.11
CA TYR A 281 21.35 15.77 32.72
C TYR A 281 21.53 17.18 32.18
N TYR A 282 20.50 17.76 31.55
CA TYR A 282 20.54 19.16 31.14
C TYR A 282 20.58 20.12 32.34
N LYS A 283 19.81 19.82 33.40
CA LYS A 283 19.93 20.50 34.70
C LYS A 283 21.34 20.38 35.28
N ASN A 284 21.92 19.18 35.29
CA ASN A 284 23.25 18.95 35.84
C ASN A 284 24.32 19.77 35.11
N ILE A 285 24.26 19.84 33.76
CA ILE A 285 25.17 20.69 32.98
C ILE A 285 25.08 22.16 33.42
N VAL A 286 23.87 22.70 33.58
CA VAL A 286 23.69 24.09 34.01
C VAL A 286 24.22 24.30 35.43
N ASN A 287 23.98 23.34 36.33
CA ASN A 287 24.47 23.41 37.71
C ASN A 287 26.00 23.32 37.80
N ASP A 288 26.62 22.39 37.08
CA ASP A 288 28.07 22.21 37.03
C ASP A 288 28.76 23.48 36.48
N LEU A 289 28.18 24.10 35.45
CA LEU A 289 28.67 25.36 34.90
C LEU A 289 28.51 26.54 35.88
N THR A 290 27.42 26.57 36.65
CA THR A 290 27.16 27.63 37.63
C THR A 290 28.06 27.51 38.87
N GLN A 291 28.47 26.30 39.22
CA GLN A 291 29.34 26.00 40.37
C GLN A 291 30.83 25.96 40.01
N GLU A 292 31.20 26.34 38.78
CA GLU A 292 32.58 26.31 38.29
C GLU A 292 33.26 24.94 38.48
N ALA A 293 32.50 23.86 38.21
CA ALA A 293 33.01 22.49 38.33
C ALA A 293 34.19 22.22 37.37
N PRO A 294 35.05 21.23 37.67
CA PRO A 294 36.15 20.86 36.78
C PRO A 294 35.67 20.55 35.36
N TRP A 295 36.42 21.00 34.35
CA TRP A 295 36.10 20.76 32.93
C TRP A 295 35.88 19.28 32.60
N SER A 296 36.61 18.37 33.26
CA SER A 296 36.44 16.93 33.07
C SER A 296 35.04 16.46 33.45
N THR A 297 34.47 16.97 34.54
CA THR A 297 33.11 16.62 34.99
C THR A 297 32.08 17.16 34.00
N VAL A 298 32.20 18.42 33.60
CA VAL A 298 31.30 19.07 32.64
C VAL A 298 31.33 18.34 31.28
N ALA A 299 32.51 17.97 30.80
CA ALA A 299 32.65 17.26 29.54
C ALA A 299 31.93 15.90 29.57
N TRP A 300 32.06 15.13 30.65
CA TRP A 300 31.37 13.83 30.79
C TRP A 300 29.85 13.97 30.91
N THR A 301 29.35 15.00 31.62
CA THR A 301 27.91 15.25 31.72
C THR A 301 27.31 15.67 30.38
N VAL A 302 28.02 16.50 29.60
CA VAL A 302 27.63 16.88 28.24
C VAL A 302 27.61 15.68 27.29
N VAL A 303 28.65 14.84 27.30
CA VAL A 303 28.70 13.62 26.47
C VAL A 303 27.53 12.68 26.80
N THR A 304 27.24 12.48 28.08
CA THR A 304 26.12 11.65 28.53
C THR A 304 24.78 12.23 28.08
N TYR A 305 24.58 13.55 28.23
CA TYR A 305 23.39 14.24 27.75
C TYR A 305 23.18 14.07 26.24
N VAL A 306 24.23 14.24 25.43
CA VAL A 306 24.16 14.07 23.97
C VAL A 306 23.84 12.62 23.61
N GLY A 307 24.42 11.65 24.30
CA GLY A 307 24.09 10.23 24.13
C GLY A 307 22.63 9.91 24.46
N LEU A 308 22.12 10.42 25.59
CA LEU A 308 20.72 10.28 25.97
C LEU A 308 19.77 10.98 24.98
N LYS A 309 20.15 12.17 24.49
CA LYS A 309 19.40 12.89 23.44
C LYS A 309 19.37 12.12 22.13
N PHE A 310 20.43 11.41 21.75
CA PHE A 310 20.42 10.52 20.59
C PHE A 310 19.47 9.33 20.79
N LEU A 311 19.42 8.75 22.00
CA LEU A 311 18.49 7.67 22.33
C LEU A 311 17.03 8.13 22.33
N GLN A 312 16.75 9.33 22.88
CA GLN A 312 15.43 9.96 22.93
C GLN A 312 14.95 10.46 21.56
N GLY A 313 15.84 11.08 20.79
CA GLY A 313 15.52 11.86 19.59
C GLY A 313 15.51 13.37 19.85
N GLY A 314 15.76 14.16 18.80
CA GLY A 314 15.63 15.62 18.84
C GLY A 314 14.15 16.00 18.97
N GLY A 315 13.80 16.61 20.10
CA GLY A 315 12.44 16.78 20.66
C GLY A 315 11.39 17.52 19.82
N ALA A 316 11.57 17.67 18.52
CA ALA A 316 10.60 18.20 17.57
C ALA A 316 10.44 17.24 16.37
N GLY A 317 9.91 16.03 16.62
CA GLY A 317 9.47 15.10 15.56
C GLY A 317 10.53 14.16 14.99
N SER A 318 11.77 14.21 15.45
CA SER A 318 12.76 13.17 15.12
C SER A 318 12.68 12.01 16.12
N SER A 319 12.32 10.83 15.63
CA SER A 319 12.26 9.62 16.44
C SER A 319 13.67 9.25 16.95
N GLY A 320 13.78 8.99 18.24
CA GLY A 320 15.02 8.51 18.86
C GLY A 320 15.45 7.14 18.35
N PHE A 321 16.72 6.80 18.57
CA PHE A 321 17.26 5.50 18.18
C PHE A 321 16.44 4.33 18.75
N ILE A 322 16.04 4.40 20.02
CA ILE A 322 15.23 3.36 20.68
C ILE A 322 13.86 3.24 20.03
N SER A 323 13.22 4.38 19.75
CA SER A 323 11.88 4.42 19.13
C SER A 323 11.89 3.85 17.71
N ASN A 324 12.93 4.15 16.92
CA ASN A 324 13.12 3.58 15.58
C ASN A 324 13.38 2.08 15.63
N LEU A 325 14.25 1.63 16.54
CA LEU A 325 14.56 0.21 16.69
C LEU A 325 13.31 -0.59 17.14
N ARG A 326 12.55 -0.06 18.09
CA ARG A 326 11.26 -0.61 18.51
C ARG A 326 10.30 -0.70 17.33
N THR A 327 10.16 0.37 16.55
CA THR A 327 9.29 0.40 15.36
C THR A 327 9.72 -0.66 14.35
N PHE A 328 11.02 -0.84 14.13
CA PHE A 328 11.56 -1.88 13.25
C PHE A 328 11.20 -3.30 13.70
N VAL A 329 11.30 -3.57 15.01
CA VAL A 329 10.86 -4.86 15.58
C VAL A 329 9.35 -5.03 15.43
N TRP A 330 8.59 -3.96 15.68
CA TRP A 330 7.13 -3.97 15.61
C TRP A 330 6.57 -4.23 14.21
N ILE A 331 7.21 -3.70 13.15
CA ILE A 331 6.76 -3.91 11.76
C ILE A 331 6.55 -5.39 11.45
N ARG A 332 7.44 -6.29 11.92
CA ARG A 332 7.27 -7.73 11.69
C ARG A 332 6.03 -8.30 12.36
N VAL A 333 5.73 -7.86 13.59
CA VAL A 333 4.53 -8.27 14.33
C VAL A 333 3.29 -7.74 13.62
N GLN A 334 3.28 -6.46 13.23
CA GLN A 334 2.19 -5.83 12.51
C GLN A 334 1.86 -6.54 11.20
N GLN A 335 2.87 -6.88 10.39
CA GLN A 335 2.67 -7.57 9.11
C GLN A 335 2.10 -8.98 9.29
N PHE A 336 2.55 -9.70 10.33
CA PHE A 336 1.99 -11.01 10.67
C PHE A 336 0.51 -10.91 11.05
N THR A 337 0.17 -9.99 11.95
CA THR A 337 -1.23 -9.78 12.38
C THR A 337 -2.12 -9.34 11.22
N ASN A 338 -1.64 -8.43 10.36
CA ASN A 338 -2.39 -7.98 9.18
C ASN A 338 -2.72 -9.15 8.25
N ARG A 339 -1.72 -9.98 7.92
CA ARG A 339 -1.91 -11.15 7.06
C ARG A 339 -2.90 -12.14 7.65
N GLU A 340 -2.76 -12.47 8.93
CA GLU A 340 -3.61 -13.47 9.59
C GLU A 340 -5.07 -13.04 9.60
N VAL A 341 -5.35 -11.79 9.96
CA VAL A 341 -6.72 -11.24 9.99
C VAL A 341 -7.31 -11.15 8.58
N GLN A 342 -6.55 -10.65 7.59
CA GLN A 342 -7.02 -10.57 6.21
C GLN A 342 -7.35 -11.95 5.63
N VAL A 343 -6.49 -12.95 5.85
CA VAL A 343 -6.71 -14.32 5.33
C VAL A 343 -7.92 -14.97 5.98
N GLN A 344 -8.05 -14.89 7.32
CA GLN A 344 -9.21 -15.44 8.02
C GLN A 344 -10.52 -14.76 7.61
N LEU A 345 -10.51 -13.43 7.42
CA LEU A 345 -11.67 -12.70 6.97
C LEU A 345 -12.03 -13.06 5.52
N PHE A 346 -11.04 -13.18 4.65
CA PHE A 346 -11.24 -13.58 3.26
C PHE A 346 -11.81 -15.00 3.15
N GLU A 347 -11.31 -15.94 3.95
CA GLU A 347 -11.87 -17.29 4.07
C GLU A 347 -13.32 -17.27 4.56
N HIS A 348 -13.61 -16.45 5.58
CA HIS A 348 -14.97 -16.30 6.09
C HIS A 348 -15.92 -15.71 5.03
N LEU A 349 -15.52 -14.67 4.31
CA LEU A 349 -16.30 -14.05 3.23
C LEU A 349 -16.64 -15.05 2.11
N HIS A 350 -15.70 -15.93 1.75
CA HIS A 350 -15.96 -17.00 0.78
C HIS A 350 -16.95 -18.06 1.28
N SER A 351 -17.13 -18.18 2.60
CA SER A 351 -18.08 -19.11 3.21
C SER A 351 -19.49 -18.53 3.41
N LEU A 352 -19.69 -17.23 3.14
CA LEU A 352 -21.00 -16.59 3.22
C LEU A 352 -21.89 -16.92 2.00
N SER A 353 -23.20 -16.72 2.15
CA SER A 353 -24.18 -17.13 1.16
C SER A 353 -24.17 -16.26 -0.10
N LEU A 354 -24.64 -16.82 -1.22
CA LEU A 354 -24.73 -16.10 -2.49
C LEU A 354 -25.65 -14.87 -2.39
N ARG A 355 -26.72 -14.94 -1.58
CA ARG A 355 -27.63 -13.80 -1.35
C ARG A 355 -26.91 -12.62 -0.70
N TRP A 356 -26.03 -12.91 0.26
CA TRP A 356 -25.22 -11.88 0.91
C TRP A 356 -24.30 -11.17 -0.10
N HIS A 357 -23.66 -11.94 -1.01
CA HIS A 357 -22.80 -11.38 -2.06
C HIS A 357 -23.56 -10.57 -3.11
N LEU A 358 -24.75 -11.00 -3.52
CA LEU A 358 -25.57 -10.28 -4.51
C LEU A 358 -26.18 -8.97 -3.94
N GLY A 359 -26.39 -8.91 -2.62
CA GLY A 359 -26.95 -7.74 -1.95
C GLY A 359 -25.95 -6.61 -1.69
N ARG A 360 -24.64 -6.84 -1.89
CA ARG A 360 -23.57 -5.88 -1.57
C ARG A 360 -22.62 -5.70 -2.75
N LYS A 361 -22.01 -4.52 -2.84
CA LYS A 361 -20.98 -4.26 -3.84
C LYS A 361 -19.65 -4.84 -3.36
N THR A 362 -19.03 -5.73 -4.13
CA THR A 362 -17.75 -6.39 -3.75
C THR A 362 -16.65 -5.40 -3.38
N GLY A 363 -16.56 -4.27 -4.10
CA GLY A 363 -15.57 -3.23 -3.80
C GLY A 363 -15.80 -2.47 -2.49
N GLU A 364 -17.02 -2.45 -1.96
CA GLU A 364 -17.34 -1.89 -0.64
C GLU A 364 -16.94 -2.86 0.48
N VAL A 365 -17.25 -4.14 0.30
CA VAL A 365 -16.85 -5.21 1.23
C VAL A 365 -15.33 -5.26 1.35
N LEU A 366 -14.60 -5.30 0.24
CA LEU A 366 -13.14 -5.35 0.25
C LEU A 366 -12.51 -4.12 0.90
N ARG A 367 -13.10 -2.93 0.69
CA ARG A 367 -12.68 -1.71 1.38
C ARG A 367 -12.93 -1.77 2.89
N SER A 368 -14.03 -2.38 3.33
CA SER A 368 -14.29 -2.60 4.76
C SER A 368 -13.26 -3.56 5.36
N VAL A 369 -12.87 -4.61 4.64
CA VAL A 369 -11.78 -5.52 5.04
C VAL A 369 -10.44 -4.79 5.17
N ASP A 370 -10.05 -4.03 4.13
CA ASP A 370 -8.77 -3.32 4.12
C ASP A 370 -8.69 -2.24 5.20
N ARG A 371 -9.75 -1.42 5.32
CA ARG A 371 -9.84 -0.40 6.37
C ARG A 371 -9.88 -1.04 7.75
N GLY A 372 -10.73 -2.03 7.96
CA GLY A 372 -10.84 -2.74 9.24
C GLY A 372 -9.50 -3.30 9.71
N THR A 373 -8.76 -3.97 8.83
CA THR A 373 -7.48 -4.58 9.20
C THR A 373 -6.37 -3.54 9.42
N SER A 374 -6.30 -2.50 8.57
CA SER A 374 -5.39 -1.37 8.79
C SER A 374 -5.70 -0.61 10.09
N SER A 375 -6.98 -0.45 10.38
CA SER A 375 -7.49 0.22 11.58
C SER A 375 -7.17 -0.56 12.85
N ILE A 376 -7.26 -1.90 12.86
CA ILE A 376 -6.79 -2.73 13.99
C ILE A 376 -5.33 -2.45 14.32
N ASN A 377 -4.46 -2.47 13.30
CA ASN A 377 -3.03 -2.21 13.47
C ASN A 377 -2.73 -0.78 13.93
N SER A 378 -3.44 0.19 13.34
CA SER A 378 -3.26 1.61 13.64
C SER A 378 -3.72 1.93 15.06
N LEU A 379 -4.91 1.47 15.45
CA LEU A 379 -5.47 1.59 16.80
C LEU A 379 -4.51 1.03 17.83
N LEU A 380 -3.99 -0.18 17.56
CA LEU A 380 -3.03 -0.83 18.42
C LEU A 380 -1.76 0.02 18.61
N SER A 381 -1.20 0.53 17.51
CA SER A 381 -0.04 1.41 17.53
C SER A 381 -0.31 2.70 18.30
N TYR A 382 -1.47 3.35 18.09
CA TYR A 382 -1.81 4.61 18.76
C TYR A 382 -2.00 4.44 20.27
N ILE A 383 -2.67 3.38 20.70
CA ILE A 383 -2.88 3.12 22.13
C ILE A 383 -1.57 2.76 22.82
N VAL A 384 -0.83 1.78 22.28
CA VAL A 384 0.37 1.22 22.95
C VAL A 384 1.56 2.16 22.85
N PHE A 385 1.78 2.84 21.72
CA PHE A 385 3.01 3.62 21.48
C PHE A 385 2.86 5.12 21.64
N SER A 386 1.64 5.65 21.67
CA SER A 386 1.41 7.10 21.79
C SER A 386 0.63 7.43 23.06
N ILE A 387 -0.58 6.91 23.25
CA ILE A 387 -1.45 7.32 24.36
C ILE A 387 -0.97 6.78 25.70
N LEU A 388 -0.78 5.46 25.83
CA LEU A 388 -0.36 4.86 27.09
C LEU A 388 0.97 5.45 27.58
N PRO A 389 2.02 5.61 26.73
CA PRO A 389 3.26 6.23 27.17
C PRO A 389 3.11 7.71 27.53
N THR A 390 2.23 8.47 26.87
CA THR A 390 1.98 9.88 27.22
C THR A 390 1.32 10.00 28.60
N ILE A 391 0.34 9.15 28.91
CA ILE A 391 -0.27 9.12 30.24
C ILE A 391 0.76 8.74 31.30
N VAL A 392 1.59 7.72 31.03
CA VAL A 392 2.68 7.31 31.92
C VAL A 392 3.68 8.45 32.12
N ASP A 393 4.07 9.18 31.08
CA ASP A 393 4.98 10.32 31.19
C ASP A 393 4.41 11.45 32.05
N ILE A 394 3.12 11.75 31.90
CA ILE A 394 2.43 12.75 32.74
C ILE A 394 2.43 12.30 34.20
N VAL A 395 2.12 11.04 34.48
CA VAL A 395 2.12 10.49 35.85
C VAL A 395 3.53 10.53 36.43
N ILE A 396 4.55 10.08 35.69
CA ILE A 396 5.95 10.13 36.12
C ILE A 396 6.37 11.58 36.39
N ALA A 397 5.99 12.53 35.54
CA ALA A 397 6.29 13.94 35.73
C ALA A 397 5.69 14.50 37.02
N ILE A 398 4.41 14.22 37.27
CA ILE A 398 3.72 14.69 38.47
C ILE A 398 4.41 14.12 39.72
N ILE A 399 4.68 12.81 39.74
CA ILE A 399 5.37 12.16 40.86
C ILE A 399 6.76 12.78 41.07
N TYR A 400 7.51 13.00 39.98
CA TYR A 400 8.82 13.60 40.01
C TYR A 400 8.80 15.03 40.57
N PHE A 401 7.91 15.90 40.09
CA PHE A 401 7.83 17.30 40.57
C PHE A 401 7.32 17.41 42.01
N VAL A 402 6.40 16.53 42.44
CA VAL A 402 5.94 16.51 43.83
C VAL A 402 7.06 16.10 44.78
N THR A 403 7.87 15.10 44.40
CA THR A 403 8.92 14.54 45.26
C THR A 403 10.19 15.39 45.32
N PHE A 404 10.68 15.91 44.19
CA PHE A 404 11.96 16.62 44.12
C PHE A 404 11.85 18.15 44.28
N PHE A 405 10.68 18.74 44.05
CA PHE A 405 10.47 20.18 44.21
C PHE A 405 9.51 20.48 45.36
N ASN A 406 8.20 20.45 45.08
CA ASN A 406 7.12 20.73 46.02
C ASN A 406 5.79 20.30 45.39
N ALA A 407 4.80 19.95 46.21
CA ALA A 407 3.43 19.66 45.80
C ALA A 407 2.81 20.74 44.89
N TRP A 408 3.15 22.03 45.08
CA TRP A 408 2.66 23.12 44.23
C TRP A 408 3.11 23.00 42.77
N PHE A 409 4.34 22.55 42.50
CA PHE A 409 4.81 22.34 41.12
C PHE A 409 4.03 21.19 40.46
N GLY A 410 3.85 20.08 41.18
CA GLY A 410 3.03 18.96 40.72
C GLY A 410 1.58 19.37 40.42
N LEU A 411 0.99 20.22 41.26
CA LEU A 411 -0.35 20.75 41.06
C LEU A 411 -0.46 21.62 39.79
N ILE A 412 0.50 22.52 39.56
CA ILE A 412 0.53 23.35 38.33
C ILE A 412 0.59 22.47 37.09
N VAL A 413 1.47 21.46 37.08
CA VAL A 413 1.58 20.52 35.95
C VAL A 413 0.27 19.75 35.76
N PHE A 414 -0.30 19.21 36.84
CA PHE A 414 -1.56 18.49 36.79
C PHE A 414 -2.70 19.35 36.22
N VAL A 415 -2.91 20.55 36.75
CA VAL A 415 -3.96 21.48 36.30
C VAL A 415 -3.73 21.86 34.84
N CYS A 416 -2.50 22.21 34.46
CA CYS A 416 -2.17 22.56 33.08
C CYS A 416 -2.48 21.41 32.11
N MET A 417 -2.08 20.18 32.45
CA MET A 417 -2.30 19.00 31.58
C MET A 417 -3.78 18.61 31.51
N CYS A 418 -4.52 18.69 32.63
CA CYS A 418 -5.97 18.42 32.64
C CYS A 418 -6.75 19.45 31.82
N VAL A 419 -6.46 20.75 31.97
CA VAL A 419 -7.09 21.82 31.19
C VAL A 419 -6.76 21.67 29.71
N TYR A 420 -5.49 21.39 29.38
CA TYR A 420 -5.06 21.14 28.01
C TYR A 420 -5.84 19.98 27.37
N LEU A 421 -5.94 18.85 28.06
CA LEU A 421 -6.63 17.66 27.56
C LEU A 421 -8.13 17.93 27.38
N GLY A 422 -8.76 18.57 28.37
CA GLY A 422 -10.18 18.92 28.34
C GLY A 422 -10.54 19.84 27.16
N ILE A 423 -9.78 20.94 26.97
CA ILE A 423 -9.96 21.86 25.85
C ILE A 423 -9.73 21.15 24.52
N THR A 424 -8.69 20.32 24.43
CA THR A 424 -8.37 19.57 23.22
C THR A 424 -9.51 18.65 22.82
N ILE A 425 -10.07 17.88 23.76
CA ILE A 425 -11.19 16.96 23.49
C ILE A 425 -12.43 17.75 23.07
N ALA A 426 -12.82 18.78 23.83
CA ALA A 426 -14.02 19.56 23.57
C ALA A 426 -14.00 20.25 22.19
N ILE A 427 -12.88 20.91 21.84
CA ILE A 427 -12.73 21.56 20.53
C ILE A 427 -12.64 20.52 19.41
N THR A 428 -11.96 19.39 19.64
CA THR A 428 -11.84 18.31 18.65
C THR A 428 -13.21 17.72 18.29
N GLU A 429 -14.05 17.48 19.29
CA GLU A 429 -15.41 16.98 19.09
C GLU A 429 -16.26 17.99 18.31
N TRP A 430 -16.23 19.26 18.71
CA TRP A 430 -16.91 20.34 17.98
C TRP A 430 -16.44 20.47 16.53
N ARG A 431 -15.12 20.39 16.27
CA ARG A 431 -14.53 20.50 14.92
C ARG A 431 -14.88 19.31 14.02
N THR A 432 -15.22 18.16 14.59
CA THR A 432 -15.50 16.94 13.82
C THR A 432 -16.65 17.14 12.82
N LYS A 433 -17.62 18.02 13.11
CA LYS A 433 -18.70 18.37 12.16
C LYS A 433 -18.20 19.01 10.86
N TYR A 434 -17.23 19.94 10.94
CA TYR A 434 -16.67 20.60 9.75
C TYR A 434 -15.87 19.63 8.89
N ARG A 435 -15.15 18.72 9.55
CA ARG A 435 -14.41 17.66 8.86
C ARG A 435 -15.34 16.68 8.16
N ARG A 436 -16.49 16.35 8.75
CA ARG A 436 -17.53 15.54 8.10
C ARG A 436 -18.09 16.24 6.86
N GLU A 437 -18.44 17.52 6.98
CA GLU A 437 -18.90 18.34 5.84
C GLU A 437 -17.88 18.36 4.70
N MET A 438 -16.60 18.61 5.02
CA MET A 438 -15.49 18.59 4.06
C MET A 438 -15.35 17.24 3.34
N ASN A 439 -15.36 16.12 4.09
CA ASN A 439 -15.26 14.78 3.49
C ASN A 439 -16.44 14.47 2.56
N THR A 440 -17.67 14.89 2.92
CA THR A 440 -18.85 14.72 2.06
C THR A 440 -18.72 15.51 0.76
N LYS A 441 -18.26 16.77 0.83
CA LYS A 441 -18.05 17.61 -0.36
C LYS A 441 -16.91 17.09 -1.25
N ASP A 442 -15.82 16.61 -0.65
CA ASP A 442 -14.72 15.94 -1.38
C ASP A 442 -15.23 14.71 -2.14
N ASN A 443 -15.98 13.84 -1.46
CA ASN A 443 -16.57 12.65 -2.08
C ASN A 443 -17.52 13.00 -3.23
N GLN A 444 -18.38 14.01 -3.05
CA GLN A 444 -19.27 14.49 -4.12
C GLN A 444 -18.49 15.01 -5.32
N SER A 445 -17.44 15.81 -5.11
CA SER A 445 -16.60 16.35 -6.18
C SER A 445 -15.91 15.22 -6.96
N LYS A 446 -15.28 14.28 -6.26
CA LYS A 446 -14.69 13.08 -6.87
C LYS A 446 -15.71 12.26 -7.64
N SER A 447 -16.89 12.06 -7.07
CA SER A 447 -17.98 11.29 -7.71
C SER A 447 -18.38 11.90 -9.05
N LYS A 448 -18.56 13.22 -9.12
CA LYS A 448 -18.91 13.91 -10.37
C LYS A 448 -17.79 13.82 -11.41
N ALA A 449 -16.53 13.98 -10.99
CA ALA A 449 -15.39 13.89 -11.90
C ALA A 449 -15.31 12.53 -12.61
N VAL A 450 -15.52 11.44 -11.87
CA VAL A 450 -15.43 10.11 -12.45
C VAL A 450 -16.68 9.75 -13.25
N ASP A 451 -17.87 10.20 -12.85
CA ASP A 451 -19.08 10.04 -13.67
C ASP A 451 -18.91 10.71 -15.04
N SER A 452 -18.34 11.92 -15.09
CA SER A 452 -17.98 12.60 -16.33
C SER A 452 -16.95 11.83 -17.16
N LEU A 453 -15.90 11.27 -16.53
CA LEU A 453 -14.85 10.51 -17.21
C LEU A 453 -15.29 9.13 -17.70
N LEU A 454 -16.21 8.46 -17.00
CA LEU A 454 -16.80 7.19 -17.44
C LEU A 454 -17.67 7.41 -18.69
N ASN A 455 -18.39 8.54 -18.73
CA ASN A 455 -19.24 8.92 -19.85
C ASN A 455 -18.50 9.83 -20.85
N PHE A 456 -17.19 9.62 -21.03
CA PHE A 456 -16.35 10.47 -21.87
C PHE A 456 -16.90 10.60 -23.30
N GLU A 457 -17.35 9.50 -23.90
CA GLU A 457 -17.93 9.51 -25.25
C GLU A 457 -19.18 10.38 -25.31
N THR A 458 -20.08 10.28 -24.32
CA THR A 458 -21.28 11.12 -24.23
C THR A 458 -20.93 12.60 -24.11
N VAL A 459 -19.98 12.95 -23.23
CA VAL A 459 -19.53 14.34 -23.06
C VAL A 459 -18.99 14.89 -24.39
N LYS A 460 -18.26 14.07 -25.16
CA LYS A 460 -17.76 14.42 -26.49
C LYS A 460 -18.85 14.49 -27.56
N TYR A 461 -19.82 13.59 -27.57
CA TYR A 461 -20.92 13.61 -28.52
C TYR A 461 -21.76 14.89 -28.42
N TYR A 462 -21.89 15.44 -27.22
CA TYR A 462 -22.68 16.64 -26.97
C TYR A 462 -21.85 17.92 -26.82
N ASN A 463 -20.53 17.89 -27.04
CA ASN A 463 -19.61 19.02 -26.84
C ASN A 463 -19.81 19.72 -25.47
N ALA A 464 -20.03 18.92 -24.42
CA ALA A 464 -20.39 19.39 -23.08
C ALA A 464 -19.17 19.58 -22.16
N GLU A 465 -17.95 19.65 -22.69
CA GLU A 465 -16.72 19.71 -21.88
C GLU A 465 -16.67 20.95 -20.99
N SER A 466 -17.00 22.13 -21.52
CA SER A 466 -17.00 23.38 -20.77
C SER A 466 -18.02 23.36 -19.64
N TYR A 467 -19.20 22.79 -19.90
CA TYR A 467 -20.26 22.61 -18.90
C TYR A 467 -19.80 21.69 -17.76
N GLU A 468 -19.24 20.52 -18.07
CA GLU A 468 -18.74 19.59 -17.05
C GLU A 468 -17.56 20.18 -16.27
N VAL A 469 -16.65 20.92 -16.92
CA VAL A 469 -15.58 21.66 -16.23
C VAL A 469 -16.14 22.70 -15.26
N GLN A 470 -17.16 23.47 -15.66
CA GLN A 470 -17.78 24.47 -14.79
C GLN A 470 -18.54 23.83 -13.62
N ARG A 471 -19.27 22.74 -13.89
CA ARG A 471 -19.98 21.94 -12.88
C ARG A 471 -19.01 21.34 -11.86
N PHE A 472 -17.86 20.85 -12.31
CA PHE A 472 -16.79 20.38 -11.43
C PHE A 472 -16.18 21.53 -10.62
N ASN A 473 -15.87 22.66 -11.26
CA ASN A 473 -15.33 23.84 -10.60
C ASN A 473 -16.23 24.32 -9.45
N GLN A 474 -17.55 24.36 -9.64
CA GLN A 474 -18.50 24.72 -8.59
C GLN A 474 -18.39 23.77 -7.38
N THR A 475 -18.26 22.46 -7.60
CA THR A 475 -18.07 21.52 -6.49
C THR A 475 -16.73 21.69 -5.77
N ILE A 476 -15.70 22.11 -6.49
CA ILE A 476 -14.39 22.40 -5.89
C ILE A 476 -14.49 23.63 -5.00
N VAL A 477 -15.20 24.68 -5.41
CA VAL A 477 -15.43 25.88 -4.57
C VAL A 477 -16.18 25.51 -3.28
N GLU A 478 -17.25 24.71 -3.38
CA GLU A 478 -17.98 24.24 -2.19
C GLU A 478 -17.10 23.38 -1.26
N TYR A 479 -16.20 22.58 -1.82
CA TYR A 479 -15.21 21.82 -1.05
C TYR A 479 -14.20 22.76 -0.37
N GLN A 480 -13.68 23.76 -1.09
CA GLN A 480 -12.72 24.73 -0.56
C GLN A 480 -13.28 25.51 0.63
N ASP A 481 -14.55 25.90 0.60
CA ASP A 481 -15.21 26.56 1.74
C ASP A 481 -15.24 25.66 2.99
N ALA A 482 -15.55 24.38 2.82
CA ALA A 482 -15.57 23.39 3.90
C ALA A 482 -14.15 23.05 4.41
N GLU A 483 -13.17 23.01 3.50
CA GLU A 483 -11.75 22.82 3.81
C GLU A 483 -11.20 24.00 4.61
N TRP A 484 -11.53 25.23 4.22
CA TRP A 484 -11.13 26.43 4.95
C TRP A 484 -11.66 26.40 6.40
N LYS A 485 -12.96 26.11 6.61
CA LYS A 485 -13.54 25.96 7.97
C LYS A 485 -12.81 24.88 8.78
N THR A 486 -12.45 23.78 8.13
CA THR A 486 -11.70 22.69 8.76
C THR A 486 -10.29 23.13 9.15
N ASN A 487 -9.57 23.87 8.32
CA ASN A 487 -8.23 24.37 8.63
C ASN A 487 -8.24 25.51 9.66
N ALA A 488 -9.18 26.45 9.54
CA ALA A 488 -9.37 27.54 10.49
C ALA A 488 -9.67 27.00 11.91
N SER A 489 -10.54 26.00 12.03
CA SER A 489 -10.83 25.36 13.32
C SER A 489 -9.63 24.60 13.92
N LEU A 490 -8.69 24.11 13.10
CA LEU A 490 -7.42 23.56 13.61
C LEU A 490 -6.51 24.65 14.15
N ALA A 491 -6.43 25.80 13.46
CA ALA A 491 -5.65 26.93 13.93
C ALA A 491 -6.18 27.45 15.27
N VAL A 492 -7.50 27.52 15.45
CA VAL A 492 -8.13 27.87 16.73
C VAL A 492 -7.77 26.88 17.84
N LEU A 493 -7.81 25.57 17.56
CA LEU A 493 -7.37 24.53 18.51
C LEU A 493 -5.91 24.74 18.92
N ASN A 494 -5.00 24.87 17.95
CA ASN A 494 -3.58 25.06 18.21
C ASN A 494 -3.32 26.34 19.01
N GLN A 495 -4.07 27.42 18.73
CA GLN A 495 -3.93 28.67 19.47
C GLN A 495 -4.43 28.55 20.91
N ALA A 496 -5.58 27.91 21.14
CA ALA A 496 -6.10 27.66 22.48
C ALA A 496 -5.12 26.80 23.30
N GLN A 497 -4.57 25.76 22.68
CA GLN A 497 -3.52 24.90 23.25
C GLN A 497 -2.26 25.69 23.62
N ASN A 498 -1.75 26.52 22.70
CA ASN A 498 -0.59 27.37 22.93
C ASN A 498 -0.80 28.34 24.10
N VAL A 499 -1.99 28.93 24.23
CA VAL A 499 -2.34 29.81 25.36
C VAL A 499 -2.28 29.06 26.69
N VAL A 500 -2.86 27.86 26.77
CA VAL A 500 -2.83 27.05 28.01
C VAL A 500 -1.39 26.74 28.43
N ILE A 501 -0.54 26.35 27.49
CA ILE A 501 0.86 26.02 27.77
C ILE A 501 1.65 27.25 28.15
N ALA A 502 1.43 28.38 27.46
CA ALA A 502 2.09 29.64 27.79
C ALA A 502 1.75 30.08 29.21
N LEU A 503 0.48 29.95 29.63
CA LEU A 503 0.06 30.24 31.01
C LEU A 503 0.65 29.26 32.03
N GLY A 504 0.67 27.95 31.72
CA GLY A 504 1.27 26.95 32.60
C GLY A 504 2.78 27.12 32.76
N LEU A 505 3.47 27.40 31.64
CA LEU A 505 4.89 27.72 31.62
C LEU A 505 5.17 29.00 32.40
N LEU A 506 4.40 30.07 32.19
CA LEU A 506 4.53 31.34 32.91
C LEU A 506 4.37 31.16 34.42
N ALA A 507 3.30 30.48 34.85
CA ALA A 507 3.02 30.26 36.27
C ALA A 507 4.13 29.44 36.94
N GLY A 508 4.54 28.33 36.32
CA GLY A 508 5.59 27.47 36.86
C GLY A 508 6.99 28.07 36.75
N SER A 509 7.27 28.87 35.72
CA SER A 509 8.55 29.57 35.57
C SER A 509 8.68 30.70 36.58
N LEU A 510 7.61 31.47 36.85
CA LEU A 510 7.60 32.50 37.89
C LEU A 510 7.79 31.90 39.28
N LEU A 511 7.12 30.77 39.57
CA LEU A 511 7.31 30.05 40.83
C LEU A 511 8.75 29.51 40.94
N SER A 512 9.27 28.87 39.89
CA SER A 512 10.65 28.39 39.84
C SER A 512 11.65 29.53 40.06
N ALA A 513 11.48 30.65 39.35
CA ALA A 513 12.34 31.81 39.47
C ALA A 513 12.33 32.39 40.89
N SER A 514 11.15 32.50 41.52
CA SER A 514 11.03 32.92 42.92
C SER A 514 11.78 31.98 43.88
N PHE A 515 11.69 30.67 43.69
CA PHE A 515 12.43 29.72 44.53
C PHE A 515 13.95 29.75 44.30
N VAL A 516 14.39 30.04 43.07
CA VAL A 516 15.81 30.22 42.74
C VAL A 516 16.35 31.51 43.36
N THR A 517 15.61 32.63 43.32
CA THR A 517 16.04 33.89 43.95
C THR A 517 16.13 33.78 45.47
N HIS A 518 15.24 32.99 46.09
CA HIS A 518 15.30 32.66 47.52
C HIS A 518 16.28 31.52 47.87
N LYS A 519 17.12 31.08 46.92
CA LYS A 519 18.14 30.02 47.07
C LYS A 519 17.61 28.66 47.57
N LYS A 520 16.33 28.36 47.33
CA LYS A 520 15.73 27.04 47.64
C LYS A 520 15.95 26.03 46.51
N LEU A 521 16.18 26.51 45.29
CA LEU A 521 16.45 25.72 44.09
C LEU A 521 17.67 26.29 43.35
N GLN A 522 18.31 25.47 42.52
CA GLN A 522 19.46 25.88 41.70
C GLN A 522 19.02 26.41 40.33
N VAL A 523 19.92 27.09 39.62
CA VAL A 523 19.62 27.64 38.28
C VAL A 523 19.25 26.52 37.28
N GLY A 524 19.86 25.34 37.40
CA GLY A 524 19.52 24.19 36.57
C GLY A 524 18.10 23.65 36.81
N ASP A 525 17.51 23.85 37.99
CA ASP A 525 16.12 23.44 38.28
C ASP A 525 15.09 24.24 37.47
N PHE A 526 15.37 25.52 37.22
CA PHE A 526 14.55 26.35 36.33
C PHE A 526 14.57 25.81 34.89
N VAL A 527 15.76 25.45 34.41
CA VAL A 527 15.94 24.89 33.07
C VAL A 527 15.30 23.51 32.95
N LEU A 528 15.38 22.68 34.01
CA LEU A 528 14.67 21.41 34.10
C LEU A 528 13.17 21.61 33.91
N PHE A 529 12.56 22.51 34.68
CA PHE A 529 11.14 22.78 34.61
C PHE A 529 10.72 23.18 33.19
N GLY A 530 11.38 24.17 32.59
CA GLY A 530 11.05 24.63 31.25
C GLY A 530 11.18 23.54 30.18
N THR A 531 12.27 22.77 30.20
CA THR A 531 12.49 21.71 29.21
C THR A 531 11.56 20.51 29.37
N TYR A 532 11.25 20.12 30.62
CA TYR A 532 10.36 19.00 30.91
C TYR A 532 8.91 19.32 30.52
N ILE A 533 8.43 20.54 30.75
CA ILE A 533 7.07 20.97 30.35
C ILE A 533 6.91 20.94 28.83
N ILE A 534 7.89 21.46 28.09
CA ILE A 534 7.87 21.41 26.62
C ILE A 534 7.88 19.95 26.14
N GLN A 535 8.68 19.09 26.76
CA GLN A 535 8.75 17.67 26.42
C GLN A 535 7.41 16.95 26.63
N LEU A 536 6.68 17.24 27.71
CA LEU A 536 5.34 16.68 27.95
C LEU A 536 4.31 17.18 26.93
N TYR A 537 4.47 18.41 26.45
CA TYR A 537 3.55 19.01 25.49
C TYR A 537 3.63 18.39 24.08
N VAL A 538 4.83 18.09 23.58
CA VAL A 538 5.02 17.60 22.20
C VAL A 538 4.09 16.43 21.82
N PRO A 539 3.99 15.33 22.59
CA PRO A 539 3.07 14.24 22.27
C PRO A 539 1.60 14.62 22.43
N LEU A 540 1.29 15.56 23.34
CA LEU A 540 -0.08 16.05 23.57
C LEU A 540 -0.63 16.87 22.39
N ASN A 541 0.22 17.58 21.64
CA ASN A 541 -0.20 18.28 20.42
C ASN A 541 -0.83 17.32 19.38
N TRP A 542 -0.31 16.10 19.30
CA TRP A 542 -0.83 15.06 18.41
C TRP A 542 -2.03 14.31 19.01
N PHE A 543 -2.36 14.52 20.29
CA PHE A 543 -3.43 13.81 20.98
C PHE A 543 -4.78 14.00 20.31
N GLY A 544 -5.16 15.22 19.93
CA GLY A 544 -6.44 15.48 19.25
C GLY A 544 -6.56 14.76 17.89
N THR A 545 -5.42 14.50 17.23
CA THR A 545 -5.37 13.69 16.01
C THR A 545 -5.49 12.20 16.33
N TYR A 546 -4.73 11.69 17.31
CA TYR A 546 -4.84 10.30 17.76
C TYR A 546 -6.24 9.95 18.28
N TYR A 547 -6.86 10.85 19.03
CA TYR A 547 -8.23 10.70 19.52
C TYR A 547 -9.20 10.40 18.38
N ARG A 548 -9.19 11.22 17.33
CA ARG A 548 -10.05 11.01 16.15
C ARG A 548 -9.67 9.76 15.35
N MET A 549 -8.37 9.50 15.19
CA MET A 549 -7.90 8.30 14.50
C MET A 549 -8.35 7.02 15.22
N ILE A 550 -8.33 7.01 16.55
CA ILE A 550 -8.83 5.91 17.37
C ILE A 550 -10.34 5.77 17.21
N GLN A 551 -11.11 6.86 17.25
CA GLN A 551 -12.55 6.80 16.99
C GLN A 551 -12.87 6.20 15.61
N SER A 552 -12.19 6.67 14.55
CA SER A 552 -12.35 6.12 13.21
C SER A 552 -11.96 4.66 13.15
N SER A 553 -10.83 4.30 13.77
CA SER A 553 -10.33 2.93 13.76
C SER A 553 -11.28 1.98 14.51
N PHE A 554 -11.93 2.44 15.58
CA PHE A 554 -12.96 1.67 16.26
C PHE A 554 -14.17 1.41 15.37
N ILE A 555 -14.64 2.41 14.61
CA ILE A 555 -15.78 2.27 13.69
C ILE A 555 -15.42 1.30 12.55
N ASP A 556 -14.27 1.47 11.90
CA ASP A 556 -13.85 0.59 10.80
C ASP A 556 -13.64 -0.86 11.30
N MET A 557 -13.11 -1.02 12.52
CA MET A 557 -12.95 -2.32 13.16
C MET A 557 -14.32 -2.95 13.51
N GLU A 558 -15.28 -2.17 13.98
CA GLU A 558 -16.63 -2.63 14.29
C GLU A 558 -17.35 -3.13 13.04
N ASN A 559 -17.29 -2.36 11.94
CA ASN A 559 -17.79 -2.79 10.63
C ASN A 559 -17.14 -4.10 10.16
N MET A 560 -15.83 -4.27 10.40
CA MET A 560 -15.11 -5.50 10.05
C MET A 560 -15.52 -6.68 10.94
N PHE A 561 -15.74 -6.46 12.25
CA PHE A 561 -16.23 -7.50 13.15
C PHE A 561 -17.70 -7.86 12.89
N GLU A 562 -18.52 -6.92 12.42
CA GLU A 562 -19.86 -7.22 11.92
C GLU A 562 -19.79 -8.18 10.73
N LEU A 563 -18.80 -8.02 9.82
CA LEU A 563 -18.58 -8.99 8.74
C LEU A 563 -18.18 -10.38 9.25
N PHE A 564 -17.36 -10.47 10.31
CA PHE A 564 -17.03 -11.75 10.96
C PHE A 564 -18.20 -12.37 11.73
N GLY A 565 -19.11 -11.53 12.22
CA GLY A 565 -20.29 -11.95 12.96
C GLY A 565 -21.45 -12.39 12.08
N GLU A 566 -21.33 -12.23 10.76
CA GLU A 566 -22.35 -12.68 9.82
C GLU A 566 -22.40 -14.21 9.78
N GLU A 567 -23.59 -14.77 10.01
CA GLU A 567 -23.78 -16.20 10.05
C GLU A 567 -23.82 -16.81 8.63
N LYS A 568 -23.32 -18.03 8.52
CA LYS A 568 -23.36 -18.79 7.26
C LYS A 568 -24.78 -19.35 7.06
N GLU A 569 -25.45 -18.99 5.96
CA GLU A 569 -26.82 -19.46 5.66
C GLU A 569 -26.87 -20.98 5.40
N VAL A 570 -25.82 -21.55 4.78
CA VAL A 570 -25.73 -22.98 4.44
C VAL A 570 -24.49 -23.56 5.11
N VAL A 571 -24.71 -24.44 6.10
CA VAL A 571 -23.64 -25.10 6.87
C VAL A 571 -23.74 -26.61 6.69
N ASP A 572 -22.59 -27.27 6.60
CA ASP A 572 -22.53 -28.73 6.62
C ASP A 572 -22.89 -29.23 8.02
N ASP A 573 -23.76 -30.23 8.13
CA ASP A 573 -24.03 -30.90 9.41
C ASP A 573 -22.73 -31.43 10.04
N VAL A 574 -22.66 -31.45 11.37
CA VAL A 574 -21.46 -31.91 12.12
C VAL A 574 -21.03 -33.33 11.70
N ASN A 575 -22.00 -34.17 11.34
CA ASN A 575 -21.79 -35.55 10.89
C ASN A 575 -21.99 -35.72 9.37
N ALA A 576 -21.89 -34.66 8.58
CA ALA A 576 -22.10 -34.73 7.13
C ALA A 576 -21.10 -35.71 6.48
N VAL A 577 -21.63 -36.63 5.68
CA VAL A 577 -20.83 -37.62 4.95
C VAL A 577 -20.46 -37.08 3.56
N SER A 578 -19.40 -37.59 2.95
CA SER A 578 -19.12 -37.29 1.54
C SER A 578 -20.20 -37.91 0.66
N LEU A 579 -20.64 -37.20 -0.38
CA LEU A 579 -21.58 -37.74 -1.36
C LEU A 579 -20.96 -38.93 -2.09
N HIS A 580 -21.63 -40.08 -2.07
CA HIS A 580 -21.24 -41.27 -2.84
C HIS A 580 -22.07 -41.34 -4.12
N LEU A 581 -21.48 -40.98 -5.26
CA LEU A 581 -22.19 -41.04 -6.54
C LEU A 581 -22.04 -42.43 -7.17
N ALA A 582 -23.15 -43.12 -7.42
CA ALA A 582 -23.17 -44.45 -8.05
C ALA A 582 -23.70 -44.40 -9.48
N HIS A 583 -24.82 -43.69 -9.68
CA HIS A 583 -25.50 -43.59 -10.96
C HIS A 583 -25.75 -42.12 -11.36
N GLY A 584 -25.81 -41.18 -10.41
CA GLY A 584 -26.08 -39.77 -10.69
C GLY A 584 -27.54 -39.49 -11.00
N LYS A 585 -28.48 -40.21 -10.37
CA LYS A 585 -29.92 -39.92 -10.42
C LYS A 585 -30.22 -38.73 -9.51
N VAL A 586 -30.93 -37.72 -10.00
CA VAL A 586 -31.33 -36.53 -9.21
C VAL A 586 -32.83 -36.54 -8.98
N GLU A 587 -33.28 -36.32 -7.74
CA GLU A 587 -34.70 -36.25 -7.40
C GLU A 587 -35.02 -34.96 -6.63
N PHE A 588 -36.05 -34.27 -7.10
CA PHE A 588 -36.72 -33.19 -6.38
C PHE A 588 -38.04 -33.76 -5.87
N ASP A 589 -38.27 -33.72 -4.56
CA ASP A 589 -39.51 -34.17 -3.92
C ASP A 589 -40.16 -33.02 -3.15
N ASN A 590 -41.29 -32.54 -3.68
CA ASN A 590 -42.14 -31.51 -3.11
C ASN A 590 -41.39 -30.24 -2.67
N VAL A 591 -40.41 -29.83 -3.50
CA VAL A 591 -39.51 -28.74 -3.17
C VAL A 591 -40.22 -27.40 -3.24
N SER A 592 -40.21 -26.66 -2.14
CA SER A 592 -40.66 -25.28 -2.08
C SER A 592 -39.53 -24.36 -1.60
N PHE A 593 -39.41 -23.19 -2.22
CA PHE A 593 -38.31 -22.25 -1.94
C PHE A 593 -38.69 -20.80 -2.20
N ASN A 594 -38.15 -19.91 -1.38
CA ASN A 594 -38.21 -18.45 -1.55
C ASN A 594 -36.86 -17.79 -1.24
N TYR A 595 -36.53 -16.70 -1.94
CA TYR A 595 -35.34 -15.89 -1.61
C TYR A 595 -35.61 -14.90 -0.47
N VAL A 596 -36.86 -14.47 -0.33
CA VAL A 596 -37.31 -13.53 0.70
C VAL A 596 -38.65 -14.04 1.20
N ASN A 597 -38.85 -14.00 2.50
CA ASN A 597 -40.13 -14.37 3.12
C ASN A 597 -41.28 -13.60 2.45
N GLY A 598 -42.32 -14.33 2.05
CA GLY A 598 -43.52 -13.77 1.41
C GLY A 598 -43.57 -13.85 -0.12
N LYS A 599 -42.48 -14.27 -0.80
CA LYS A 599 -42.50 -14.51 -2.27
C LYS A 599 -41.97 -15.90 -2.63
N ASP A 600 -42.87 -16.86 -2.73
CA ASP A 600 -42.53 -18.23 -3.12
C ASP A 600 -42.20 -18.32 -4.62
N ILE A 601 -40.98 -18.79 -4.91
CA ILE A 601 -40.44 -18.91 -6.28
C ILE A 601 -40.64 -20.32 -6.82
N LEU A 602 -40.48 -21.34 -5.98
CA LEU A 602 -40.82 -22.73 -6.30
C LEU A 602 -41.88 -23.20 -5.31
N LYS A 603 -42.92 -23.87 -5.82
CA LYS A 603 -44.09 -24.32 -5.07
C LYS A 603 -44.34 -25.81 -5.35
N ASN A 604 -43.96 -26.67 -4.40
CA ASN A 604 -44.15 -28.12 -4.46
C ASN A 604 -43.67 -28.75 -5.80
N VAL A 605 -42.45 -28.40 -6.21
CA VAL A 605 -41.86 -28.89 -7.46
C VAL A 605 -41.28 -30.29 -7.24
N SER A 606 -41.79 -31.28 -7.97
CA SER A 606 -41.34 -32.69 -7.88
C SER A 606 -40.99 -33.27 -9.24
N PHE A 607 -39.74 -33.68 -9.47
CA PHE A 607 -39.32 -34.36 -10.71
C PHE A 607 -38.06 -35.19 -10.49
N THR A 608 -37.80 -36.12 -11.40
CA THR A 608 -36.63 -37.01 -11.35
C THR A 608 -35.84 -36.89 -12.63
N VAL A 609 -34.53 -36.71 -12.52
CA VAL A 609 -33.55 -36.80 -13.62
C VAL A 609 -32.90 -38.18 -13.55
N PRO A 610 -33.23 -39.10 -14.48
CA PRO A 610 -32.61 -40.42 -14.50
C PRO A 610 -31.11 -40.32 -14.82
N SER A 611 -30.36 -41.32 -14.37
CA SER A 611 -28.93 -41.45 -14.66
C SER A 611 -28.64 -41.40 -16.17
N GLY A 612 -27.67 -40.57 -16.59
CA GLY A 612 -27.21 -40.48 -17.98
C GLY A 612 -28.23 -39.85 -18.94
N LYS A 613 -29.34 -39.31 -18.43
CA LYS A 613 -30.39 -38.67 -19.22
C LYS A 613 -30.31 -37.16 -19.17
N THR A 614 -30.78 -36.52 -20.23
CA THR A 614 -30.83 -35.05 -20.34
C THR A 614 -32.24 -34.54 -20.12
N ILE A 615 -32.43 -33.72 -19.08
CA ILE A 615 -33.69 -33.02 -18.83
C ILE A 615 -33.54 -31.54 -19.15
N ALA A 616 -34.51 -31.00 -19.90
CA ALA A 616 -34.61 -29.59 -20.21
C ALA A 616 -35.64 -28.88 -19.32
N LEU A 617 -35.31 -27.69 -18.84
CA LEU A 617 -36.17 -26.79 -18.07
C LEU A 617 -36.46 -25.55 -18.93
N VAL A 618 -37.74 -25.30 -19.22
CA VAL A 618 -38.20 -24.16 -20.01
C VAL A 618 -39.36 -23.45 -19.35
N GLY A 619 -39.65 -22.23 -19.79
CA GLY A 619 -40.73 -21.42 -19.24
C GLY A 619 -40.44 -19.94 -19.36
N PRO A 620 -41.42 -19.06 -19.06
CA PRO A 620 -41.25 -17.62 -19.12
C PRO A 620 -40.13 -17.11 -18.20
N SER A 621 -39.68 -15.89 -18.44
CA SER A 621 -38.72 -15.21 -17.56
C SER A 621 -39.31 -15.10 -16.14
N GLY A 622 -38.50 -15.39 -15.13
CA GLY A 622 -38.96 -15.40 -13.73
C GLY A 622 -39.68 -16.67 -13.24
N ALA A 623 -39.87 -17.70 -14.08
CA ALA A 623 -40.53 -18.96 -13.69
C ALA A 623 -39.78 -19.83 -12.65
N GLY A 624 -38.56 -19.44 -12.25
CA GLY A 624 -37.76 -20.16 -11.24
C GLY A 624 -36.71 -21.13 -11.78
N LYS A 625 -36.43 -21.14 -13.10
CA LYS A 625 -35.47 -22.05 -13.76
C LYS A 625 -34.08 -22.03 -13.11
N SER A 626 -33.42 -20.86 -13.05
CA SER A 626 -32.08 -20.73 -12.44
C SER A 626 -32.07 -21.00 -10.93
N THR A 627 -33.22 -20.90 -10.26
CA THR A 627 -33.36 -21.28 -8.84
C THR A 627 -33.19 -22.77 -8.65
N VAL A 628 -33.69 -23.60 -9.57
CA VAL A 628 -33.50 -25.08 -9.54
C VAL A 628 -32.03 -25.42 -9.56
N MET A 629 -31.24 -24.79 -10.45
CA MET A 629 -29.79 -25.00 -10.49
C MET A 629 -29.08 -24.53 -9.22
N ARG A 630 -29.46 -23.37 -8.69
CA ARG A 630 -28.87 -22.84 -7.46
C ARG A 630 -29.13 -23.73 -6.25
N LEU A 631 -30.32 -24.36 -6.19
CA LEU A 631 -30.66 -25.33 -5.16
C LEU A 631 -29.90 -26.65 -5.34
N LEU A 632 -29.78 -27.15 -6.58
CA LEU A 632 -29.03 -28.37 -6.86
C LEU A 632 -27.53 -28.23 -6.54
N PHE A 633 -26.96 -27.03 -6.74
CA PHE A 633 -25.59 -26.70 -6.32
C PHE A 633 -25.48 -26.36 -4.82
N ARG A 634 -26.60 -26.41 -4.09
CA ARG A 634 -26.77 -26.05 -2.68
C ARG A 634 -26.15 -24.68 -2.35
N PHE A 635 -26.49 -23.66 -3.13
CA PHE A 635 -26.26 -22.26 -2.77
C PHE A 635 -27.28 -21.74 -1.76
N TYR A 636 -28.43 -22.42 -1.69
CA TYR A 636 -29.51 -22.19 -0.73
C TYR A 636 -30.04 -23.54 -0.28
N ASP A 637 -30.52 -23.62 0.96
CA ASP A 637 -31.29 -24.76 1.44
C ASP A 637 -32.79 -24.57 1.11
N VAL A 638 -33.51 -25.68 0.97
CA VAL A 638 -34.94 -25.70 0.66
C VAL A 638 -35.77 -25.34 1.90
N LYS A 639 -36.93 -24.70 1.70
CA LYS A 639 -37.86 -24.38 2.81
C LYS A 639 -38.66 -25.61 3.24
N SER A 640 -39.09 -26.41 2.28
CA SER A 640 -39.77 -27.69 2.47
C SER A 640 -39.52 -28.62 1.29
N GLY A 641 -39.73 -29.92 1.50
CA GLY A 641 -39.35 -30.96 0.55
C GLY A 641 -37.90 -31.39 0.70
N CYS A 642 -37.40 -32.19 -0.23
CA CYS A 642 -36.00 -32.61 -0.25
C CYS A 642 -35.46 -32.71 -1.68
N ILE A 643 -34.15 -32.55 -1.82
CA ILE A 643 -33.42 -32.82 -3.05
C ILE A 643 -32.43 -33.93 -2.75
N SER A 644 -32.48 -35.02 -3.52
CA SER A 644 -31.59 -36.16 -3.32
C SER A 644 -30.81 -36.49 -4.60
N ILE A 645 -29.59 -36.99 -4.41
CA ILE A 645 -28.74 -37.53 -5.48
C ILE A 645 -28.43 -38.97 -5.12
N ASP A 646 -28.81 -39.93 -5.97
CA ASP A 646 -28.74 -41.37 -5.70
C ASP A 646 -29.35 -41.76 -4.34
N GLY A 647 -30.47 -41.10 -3.97
CA GLY A 647 -31.16 -41.30 -2.70
C GLY A 647 -30.52 -40.64 -1.47
N GLN A 648 -29.38 -39.95 -1.63
CA GLN A 648 -28.75 -39.18 -0.56
C GLN A 648 -29.23 -37.73 -0.59
N ASP A 649 -29.82 -37.27 0.51
CA ASP A 649 -30.24 -35.88 0.68
C ASP A 649 -29.03 -34.92 0.63
N ILE A 650 -29.07 -33.94 -0.27
CA ILE A 650 -27.95 -33.00 -0.46
C ILE A 650 -27.70 -32.10 0.76
N SER A 651 -28.69 -31.96 1.65
CA SER A 651 -28.54 -31.19 2.89
C SER A 651 -27.63 -31.87 3.91
N LYS A 652 -27.55 -33.21 3.87
CA LYS A 652 -26.82 -34.05 4.85
C LYS A 652 -25.41 -34.43 4.40
N VAL A 653 -25.01 -34.05 3.18
CA VAL A 653 -23.67 -34.32 2.64
C VAL A 653 -22.78 -33.10 2.67
N LYS A 654 -21.46 -33.31 2.65
CA LYS A 654 -20.47 -32.23 2.62
C LYS A 654 -20.58 -31.43 1.31
N GLN A 655 -20.74 -30.11 1.39
CA GLN A 655 -20.83 -29.22 0.21
C GLN A 655 -19.66 -29.39 -0.77
N LYS A 656 -18.44 -29.56 -0.25
CA LYS A 656 -17.24 -29.77 -1.08
C LYS A 656 -17.37 -31.01 -1.97
N SER A 657 -17.85 -32.12 -1.41
CA SER A 657 -18.04 -33.38 -2.15
C SER A 657 -19.17 -33.28 -3.18
N LEU A 658 -20.29 -32.64 -2.81
CA LEU A 658 -21.41 -32.38 -3.73
C LEU A 658 -20.95 -31.57 -4.96
N ARG A 659 -20.30 -30.43 -4.72
CA ARG A 659 -19.88 -29.50 -5.79
C ARG A 659 -18.73 -30.05 -6.64
N GLN A 660 -17.97 -31.04 -6.16
CA GLN A 660 -16.95 -31.71 -6.96
C GLN A 660 -17.55 -32.49 -8.14
N HIS A 661 -18.68 -33.18 -7.93
CA HIS A 661 -19.36 -34.00 -8.94
C HIS A 661 -20.26 -33.20 -9.90
N ILE A 662 -20.42 -31.88 -9.69
CA ILE A 662 -21.31 -31.02 -10.49
C ILE A 662 -20.51 -30.02 -11.35
N GLY A 663 -20.69 -30.07 -12.67
CA GLY A 663 -20.24 -29.09 -13.64
C GLY A 663 -21.30 -28.05 -13.94
N VAL A 664 -20.90 -26.79 -14.10
CA VAL A 664 -21.82 -25.72 -14.48
C VAL A 664 -21.22 -24.90 -15.61
N VAL A 665 -21.98 -24.75 -16.70
CA VAL A 665 -21.71 -23.75 -17.74
C VAL A 665 -22.73 -22.63 -17.55
N PRO A 666 -22.33 -21.49 -16.94
CA PRO A 666 -23.26 -20.39 -16.68
C PRO A 666 -23.55 -19.59 -17.96
N GLN A 667 -24.63 -18.81 -17.94
CA GLN A 667 -24.98 -17.85 -18.98
C GLN A 667 -23.88 -16.80 -19.16
N ASP A 668 -23.58 -16.07 -18.07
CA ASP A 668 -22.53 -15.06 -18.04
C ASP A 668 -21.21 -15.67 -17.60
N THR A 669 -20.32 -15.94 -18.56
CA THR A 669 -18.99 -16.44 -18.25
C THR A 669 -18.06 -15.29 -17.85
N VAL A 670 -17.65 -15.30 -16.57
CA VAL A 670 -16.63 -14.39 -16.05
C VAL A 670 -15.24 -15.02 -16.18
N LEU A 671 -14.28 -14.22 -16.62
CA LEU A 671 -12.86 -14.57 -16.66
C LEU A 671 -12.14 -13.80 -15.56
N PHE A 672 -11.24 -14.48 -14.86
CA PHE A 672 -10.32 -13.82 -13.95
C PHE A 672 -9.31 -12.99 -14.74
N ASN A 673 -8.85 -11.89 -14.15
CA ASN A 673 -7.74 -11.08 -14.66
C ASN A 673 -6.42 -11.86 -14.53
N ASP A 674 -6.23 -12.83 -15.42
CA ASP A 674 -5.11 -13.79 -15.45
C ASP A 674 -4.99 -14.35 -16.88
N THR A 675 -4.02 -15.23 -17.12
CA THR A 675 -3.81 -15.94 -18.38
C THR A 675 -5.00 -16.84 -18.76
N ILE A 676 -5.18 -17.10 -20.05
CA ILE A 676 -6.16 -18.09 -20.54
C ILE A 676 -5.88 -19.47 -19.93
N ARG A 677 -4.60 -19.86 -19.84
CA ARG A 677 -4.15 -21.11 -19.20
C ARG A 677 -4.71 -21.27 -17.79
N ASN A 678 -4.50 -20.27 -16.93
CA ASN A 678 -4.97 -20.31 -15.54
C ASN A 678 -6.50 -20.26 -15.45
N ASN A 679 -7.14 -19.51 -16.35
CA ASN A 679 -8.59 -19.50 -16.44
C ASN A 679 -9.17 -20.89 -16.77
N ILE A 680 -8.57 -21.67 -17.68
CA ILE A 680 -9.02 -23.04 -17.97
C ILE A 680 -8.67 -23.98 -16.79
N ARG A 681 -7.43 -23.88 -16.27
CA ARG A 681 -6.96 -24.65 -15.10
C ARG A 681 -7.84 -24.45 -13.85
N TYR A 682 -8.59 -23.35 -13.77
CA TYR A 682 -9.54 -23.11 -12.67
C TYR A 682 -10.57 -24.23 -12.51
N GLY A 683 -10.90 -24.99 -13.58
CA GLY A 683 -11.77 -26.16 -13.49
C GLY A 683 -11.21 -27.25 -12.56
N ARG A 684 -9.89 -27.43 -12.54
CA ARG A 684 -9.16 -28.33 -11.64
C ARG A 684 -7.72 -27.81 -11.46
N VAL A 685 -7.47 -27.13 -10.34
CA VAL A 685 -6.22 -26.39 -10.08
C VAL A 685 -4.97 -27.27 -10.12
N THR A 686 -5.11 -28.57 -9.84
CA THR A 686 -4.02 -29.56 -9.87
C THR A 686 -3.70 -30.11 -11.27
N ALA A 687 -4.41 -29.67 -12.31
CA ALA A 687 -4.24 -30.19 -13.67
C ALA A 687 -2.92 -29.74 -14.33
N SER A 688 -2.32 -30.65 -15.10
CA SER A 688 -1.09 -30.36 -15.87
C SER A 688 -1.37 -29.39 -17.01
N ASP A 689 -0.31 -28.86 -17.64
CA ASP A 689 -0.47 -28.03 -18.85
C ASP A 689 -1.07 -28.83 -20.02
N GLU A 690 -0.71 -30.10 -20.15
CA GLU A 690 -1.20 -31.01 -21.21
C GLU A 690 -2.71 -31.23 -21.08
N GLU A 691 -3.21 -31.51 -19.87
CA GLU A 691 -4.64 -31.67 -19.61
C GLU A 691 -5.43 -30.39 -19.93
N VAL A 692 -4.85 -29.22 -19.66
CA VAL A 692 -5.45 -27.91 -19.99
C VAL A 692 -5.56 -27.75 -21.51
N GLU A 693 -4.55 -28.16 -22.28
CA GLU A 693 -4.58 -28.11 -23.74
C GLU A 693 -5.58 -29.11 -24.33
N GLU A 694 -5.66 -30.32 -23.79
CA GLU A 694 -6.65 -31.32 -24.19
C GLU A 694 -8.07 -30.82 -23.95
N ALA A 695 -8.33 -30.21 -22.79
CA ALA A 695 -9.62 -29.58 -22.49
C ALA A 695 -9.95 -28.44 -23.46
N ALA A 696 -8.96 -27.63 -23.85
CA ALA A 696 -9.13 -26.56 -24.82
C ALA A 696 -9.40 -27.08 -26.25
N ARG A 697 -8.79 -28.21 -26.65
CA ARG A 697 -9.09 -28.88 -27.93
C ARG A 697 -10.50 -29.47 -27.92
N ALA A 698 -10.89 -30.12 -26.83
CA ALA A 698 -12.24 -30.68 -26.67
C ALA A 698 -13.34 -29.60 -26.66
N ALA A 699 -13.02 -28.40 -26.18
CA ALA A 699 -13.89 -27.21 -26.25
C ALA A 699 -13.76 -26.40 -27.56
N ASP A 700 -12.96 -26.87 -28.51
CA ASP A 700 -12.76 -26.24 -29.82
C ASP A 700 -12.30 -24.76 -29.72
N ILE A 701 -11.37 -24.47 -28.79
CA ILE A 701 -10.78 -23.12 -28.60
C ILE A 701 -9.25 -23.12 -28.72
N HIS A 702 -8.61 -24.29 -28.82
CA HIS A 702 -7.16 -24.43 -28.89
C HIS A 702 -6.51 -23.59 -30.01
N ASP A 703 -6.98 -23.75 -31.25
CA ASP A 703 -6.40 -23.07 -32.41
C ASP A 703 -6.58 -21.55 -32.33
N ARG A 704 -7.71 -21.11 -31.76
CA ARG A 704 -7.96 -19.70 -31.50
C ARG A 704 -6.98 -19.13 -30.47
N ILE A 705 -6.70 -19.87 -29.41
CA ILE A 705 -5.70 -19.48 -28.40
C ILE A 705 -4.32 -19.36 -29.04
N LEU A 706 -3.92 -20.32 -29.88
CA LEU A 706 -2.64 -20.29 -30.60
C LEU A 706 -2.54 -19.14 -31.62
N SER A 707 -3.66 -18.61 -32.09
CA SER A 707 -3.67 -17.43 -32.96
C SER A 707 -3.34 -16.12 -32.23
N PHE A 708 -3.41 -16.10 -30.89
CA PHE A 708 -3.04 -14.92 -30.10
C PHE A 708 -1.51 -14.83 -29.98
N PRO A 709 -0.94 -13.60 -29.93
CA PRO A 709 0.52 -13.40 -29.85
C PRO A 709 1.21 -14.17 -28.72
N ASP A 710 0.56 -14.26 -27.54
CA ASP A 710 1.11 -14.94 -26.35
C ASP A 710 0.52 -16.34 -26.13
N GLY A 711 -0.27 -16.86 -27.07
CA GLY A 711 -0.93 -18.15 -26.95
C GLY A 711 -1.71 -18.31 -25.64
N TYR A 712 -1.44 -19.40 -24.91
CA TYR A 712 -2.03 -19.68 -23.60
C TYR A 712 -1.68 -18.68 -22.50
N ASN A 713 -0.59 -17.91 -22.67
CA ASN A 713 -0.15 -16.90 -21.71
C ASN A 713 -0.82 -15.54 -21.95
N THR A 714 -1.67 -15.41 -22.97
CA THR A 714 -2.47 -14.21 -23.20
C THR A 714 -3.28 -13.85 -21.97
N GLN A 715 -3.11 -12.62 -21.49
CA GLN A 715 -3.86 -12.06 -20.36
C GLN A 715 -5.29 -11.74 -20.79
N VAL A 716 -6.28 -12.23 -20.04
CA VAL A 716 -7.72 -11.97 -20.27
C VAL A 716 -8.36 -11.38 -19.02
N GLY A 717 -9.61 -10.93 -19.14
CA GLY A 717 -10.37 -10.29 -18.06
C GLY A 717 -10.80 -8.86 -18.43
N GLU A 718 -11.01 -8.00 -17.44
CA GLU A 718 -11.43 -6.60 -17.64
C GLU A 718 -10.35 -5.73 -18.28
N ARG A 719 -9.07 -6.03 -18.00
CA ARG A 719 -7.90 -5.27 -18.48
C ARG A 719 -7.06 -6.00 -19.54
N GLY A 720 -7.38 -7.27 -19.81
CA GLY A 720 -6.68 -8.09 -20.80
C GLY A 720 -7.31 -8.03 -22.19
N LEU A 721 -6.90 -8.95 -23.07
CA LEU A 721 -7.56 -9.15 -24.36
C LEU A 721 -9.04 -9.46 -24.13
N LYS A 722 -9.92 -8.70 -24.79
CA LYS A 722 -11.36 -8.96 -24.75
C LYS A 722 -11.69 -10.12 -25.67
N LEU A 723 -11.93 -11.29 -25.08
CA LEU A 723 -12.52 -12.43 -25.78
C LEU A 723 -13.96 -12.11 -26.19
N SER A 724 -14.40 -12.61 -27.35
CA SER A 724 -15.79 -12.57 -27.78
C SER A 724 -16.70 -13.37 -26.84
N GLY A 725 -18.02 -13.15 -26.91
CA GLY A 725 -18.99 -13.92 -26.09
C GLY A 725 -18.83 -15.43 -26.25
N GLY A 726 -18.72 -15.90 -27.50
CA GLY A 726 -18.53 -17.32 -27.81
C GLY A 726 -17.18 -17.87 -27.36
N GLU A 727 -16.11 -17.08 -27.45
CA GLU A 727 -14.79 -17.47 -26.94
C GLU A 727 -14.81 -17.62 -25.41
N LYS A 728 -15.43 -16.67 -24.69
CA LYS A 728 -15.62 -16.78 -23.23
C LYS A 728 -16.39 -18.05 -22.87
N GLN A 729 -17.46 -18.33 -23.58
CA GLN A 729 -18.27 -19.53 -23.37
C GLN A 729 -17.45 -20.81 -23.56
N ARG A 730 -16.64 -20.89 -24.62
CA ARG A 730 -15.74 -22.03 -24.86
C ARG A 730 -14.70 -22.19 -23.75
N VAL A 731 -14.20 -21.10 -23.15
CA VAL A 731 -13.35 -21.19 -21.95
C VAL A 731 -14.12 -21.78 -20.76
N ALA A 732 -15.38 -21.41 -20.52
CA ALA A 732 -16.20 -22.06 -19.49
C ALA A 732 -16.49 -23.55 -19.76
N ILE A 733 -16.68 -23.90 -21.03
CA ILE A 733 -16.84 -25.28 -21.48
C ILE A 733 -15.54 -26.07 -21.22
N ALA A 734 -14.38 -25.51 -21.57
CA ALA A 734 -13.07 -26.10 -21.28
C ALA A 734 -12.85 -26.30 -19.77
N ARG A 735 -13.23 -25.33 -18.92
CA ARG A 735 -13.20 -25.49 -17.44
C ARG A 735 -14.04 -26.67 -16.99
N THR A 736 -15.21 -26.86 -17.58
CA THR A 736 -16.14 -27.94 -17.23
C THR A 736 -15.63 -29.30 -17.72
N ILE A 737 -15.05 -29.37 -18.91
CA ILE A 737 -14.38 -30.58 -19.43
C ILE A 737 -13.23 -30.98 -18.49
N LEU A 738 -12.36 -30.02 -18.14
CA LEU A 738 -11.20 -30.28 -17.29
C LEU A 738 -11.60 -30.74 -15.88
N LYS A 739 -12.73 -30.24 -15.36
CA LYS A 739 -13.29 -30.69 -14.09
C LYS A 739 -13.79 -32.14 -14.15
N ALA A 740 -14.18 -32.62 -15.33
CA ALA A 740 -14.73 -33.95 -15.58
C ALA A 740 -15.88 -34.39 -14.63
N PRO A 741 -16.95 -33.59 -14.46
CA PRO A 741 -18.03 -33.89 -13.52
C PRO A 741 -19.06 -34.88 -14.09
N GLU A 742 -19.70 -35.67 -13.24
CA GLU A 742 -20.73 -36.66 -13.61
C GLU A 742 -22.11 -36.03 -13.82
N LEU A 743 -22.39 -34.91 -13.13
CA LEU A 743 -23.61 -34.12 -13.27
C LEU A 743 -23.29 -32.82 -14.00
N ILE A 744 -24.01 -32.49 -15.08
CA ILE A 744 -23.78 -31.26 -15.85
C ILE A 744 -25.01 -30.36 -15.80
N LEU A 745 -24.78 -29.09 -15.48
CA LEU A 745 -25.77 -28.03 -15.47
C LEU A 745 -25.42 -27.01 -16.56
N LEU A 746 -26.29 -26.83 -17.55
CA LEU A 746 -26.18 -25.80 -18.59
C LEU A 746 -27.22 -24.69 -18.36
N ASP A 747 -26.79 -23.48 -18.03
CA ASP A 747 -27.68 -22.32 -17.80
C ASP A 747 -27.64 -21.37 -19.00
N GLU A 748 -28.62 -21.47 -19.90
CA GLU A 748 -28.75 -20.61 -21.08
C GLU A 748 -27.46 -20.45 -21.90
N ALA A 749 -26.69 -21.53 -22.05
CA ALA A 749 -25.32 -21.51 -22.58
C ALA A 749 -25.16 -21.11 -24.06
N THR A 750 -26.23 -20.67 -24.75
CA THR A 750 -26.17 -20.19 -26.13
C THR A 750 -26.94 -18.89 -26.38
N SER A 751 -27.55 -18.28 -25.35
CA SER A 751 -28.49 -17.18 -25.54
C SER A 751 -27.85 -15.89 -26.08
N ALA A 752 -26.57 -15.65 -25.79
CA ALA A 752 -25.83 -14.44 -26.16
C ALA A 752 -24.99 -14.58 -27.45
N LEU A 753 -25.21 -15.62 -28.26
CA LEU A 753 -24.36 -15.98 -29.39
C LEU A 753 -25.06 -15.79 -30.75
N ASP A 754 -24.26 -15.51 -31.77
CA ASP A 754 -24.69 -15.58 -33.17
C ASP A 754 -24.96 -17.03 -33.60
N THR A 755 -25.81 -17.21 -34.61
CA THR A 755 -26.35 -18.52 -35.04
C THR A 755 -25.26 -19.51 -35.48
N GLN A 756 -24.16 -19.04 -36.08
CA GLN A 756 -23.07 -19.91 -36.52
C GLN A 756 -22.22 -20.38 -35.33
N THR A 757 -21.88 -19.46 -34.42
CA THR A 757 -21.17 -19.77 -33.18
C THR A 757 -21.99 -20.67 -32.26
N GLU A 758 -23.31 -20.48 -32.23
CA GLU A 758 -24.23 -21.34 -31.47
C GLU A 758 -24.16 -22.80 -31.91
N ARG A 759 -24.26 -23.10 -33.21
CA ARG A 759 -24.21 -24.50 -33.70
C ARG A 759 -22.93 -25.20 -33.29
N ASN A 760 -21.80 -24.51 -33.38
CA ASN A 760 -20.50 -25.06 -33.00
C ASN A 760 -20.40 -25.31 -31.49
N ILE A 761 -20.96 -24.42 -30.67
CA ILE A 761 -21.00 -24.59 -29.22
C ILE A 761 -21.97 -25.70 -28.81
N GLN A 762 -23.14 -25.83 -29.45
CA GLN A 762 -24.06 -26.94 -29.21
C GLN A 762 -23.39 -28.30 -29.48
N ALA A 763 -22.60 -28.43 -30.55
CA ALA A 763 -21.86 -29.65 -30.83
C ALA A 763 -20.85 -29.99 -29.70
N SER A 764 -20.19 -28.99 -29.13
CA SER A 764 -19.27 -29.15 -28.00
C SER A 764 -20.02 -29.53 -26.72
N LEU A 765 -21.16 -28.89 -26.44
CA LEU A 765 -22.02 -29.19 -25.29
C LEU A 765 -22.61 -30.61 -25.36
N ALA A 766 -23.04 -31.04 -26.55
CA ALA A 766 -23.56 -32.40 -26.77
C ALA A 766 -22.50 -33.47 -26.46
N LYS A 767 -21.24 -33.25 -26.85
CA LYS A 767 -20.12 -34.15 -26.51
C LYS A 767 -19.89 -34.27 -25.01
N ILE A 768 -20.09 -33.18 -24.26
CA ILE A 768 -19.86 -33.16 -22.81
C ILE A 768 -21.04 -33.81 -22.07
N CYS A 769 -22.27 -33.62 -22.55
CA CYS A 769 -23.46 -34.23 -21.97
C CYS A 769 -23.59 -35.73 -22.28
N ALA A 770 -22.85 -36.24 -23.27
CA ALA A 770 -22.88 -37.65 -23.64
C ALA A 770 -22.54 -38.55 -22.44
N ASN A 771 -23.42 -39.52 -22.16
CA ASN A 771 -23.31 -40.47 -21.03
C ASN A 771 -23.25 -39.81 -19.64
N ARG A 772 -23.76 -38.59 -19.48
CA ARG A 772 -23.78 -37.87 -18.20
C ARG A 772 -25.17 -37.34 -17.90
N THR A 773 -25.55 -37.35 -16.62
CA THR A 773 -26.83 -36.78 -16.20
C THR A 773 -26.77 -35.27 -16.38
N SER A 774 -27.67 -34.72 -17.20
CA SER A 774 -27.58 -33.33 -17.64
C SER A 774 -28.89 -32.59 -17.39
N VAL A 775 -28.81 -31.39 -16.80
CA VAL A 775 -29.95 -30.49 -16.63
C VAL A 775 -29.67 -29.22 -17.43
N VAL A 776 -30.52 -28.96 -18.42
CA VAL A 776 -30.34 -27.85 -19.38
C VAL A 776 -31.46 -26.84 -19.20
N ILE A 777 -31.13 -25.61 -18.85
CA ILE A 777 -32.05 -24.48 -18.91
C ILE A 777 -31.88 -23.84 -20.28
N ALA A 778 -32.97 -23.78 -21.04
CA ALA A 778 -32.95 -23.19 -22.38
C ALA A 778 -33.88 -22.00 -22.48
N HIS A 779 -33.35 -20.92 -23.05
CA HIS A 779 -34.16 -19.84 -23.60
C HIS A 779 -34.53 -20.13 -25.06
N ARG A 780 -33.58 -20.63 -25.88
CA ARG A 780 -33.82 -21.06 -27.27
C ARG A 780 -34.30 -22.50 -27.28
N LEU A 781 -35.55 -22.73 -27.68
CA LEU A 781 -36.13 -24.07 -27.67
C LEU A 781 -35.46 -25.04 -28.64
N SER A 782 -34.77 -24.53 -29.67
CA SER A 782 -33.98 -25.33 -30.61
C SER A 782 -32.84 -26.12 -29.94
N THR A 783 -32.33 -25.63 -28.81
CA THR A 783 -31.22 -26.27 -28.07
C THR A 783 -31.65 -27.54 -27.33
N ILE A 784 -32.95 -27.74 -27.10
CA ILE A 784 -33.49 -28.80 -26.24
C ILE A 784 -34.40 -29.78 -26.98
N ILE A 785 -34.47 -29.72 -28.31
CA ILE A 785 -35.26 -30.65 -29.13
C ILE A 785 -34.88 -32.10 -28.81
N ASN A 786 -33.58 -32.35 -28.61
CA ASN A 786 -33.01 -33.68 -28.36
C ASN A 786 -33.02 -34.08 -26.88
N ALA A 787 -33.65 -33.31 -25.98
CA ALA A 787 -33.72 -33.67 -24.57
C ALA A 787 -34.61 -34.91 -24.36
N ASP A 788 -34.22 -35.81 -23.46
CA ASP A 788 -34.99 -37.02 -23.15
C ASP A 788 -36.37 -36.68 -22.55
N GLN A 789 -36.43 -35.57 -21.81
CA GLN A 789 -37.65 -35.02 -21.23
C GLN A 789 -37.54 -33.49 -21.08
N ILE A 790 -38.62 -32.79 -21.38
CA ILE A 790 -38.76 -31.34 -21.23
C ILE A 790 -39.78 -31.07 -20.11
N LEU A 791 -39.42 -30.20 -19.17
CA LEU A 791 -40.25 -29.72 -18.07
C LEU A 791 -40.54 -28.24 -18.28
N VAL A 792 -41.82 -27.90 -18.42
CA VAL A 792 -42.26 -26.50 -18.54
C VAL A 792 -42.63 -25.98 -17.16
N LEU A 793 -41.90 -24.97 -16.68
CA LEU A 793 -42.16 -24.27 -15.44
C LEU A 793 -42.95 -22.99 -15.69
N GLN A 794 -44.00 -22.78 -14.91
CA GLN A 794 -44.75 -21.52 -14.87
C GLN A 794 -45.12 -21.21 -13.41
N ASP A 795 -44.95 -19.95 -12.99
CA ASP A 795 -45.28 -19.46 -11.64
C ASP A 795 -44.77 -20.33 -10.48
N GLY A 796 -43.61 -20.97 -10.69
CA GLY A 796 -42.94 -21.82 -9.71
C GLY A 796 -43.45 -23.26 -9.64
N GLN A 797 -44.25 -23.70 -10.59
CA GLN A 797 -44.80 -25.06 -10.69
C GLN A 797 -44.48 -25.69 -12.05
N ILE A 798 -44.44 -27.02 -12.12
CA ILE A 798 -44.29 -27.72 -13.40
C ILE A 798 -45.68 -27.94 -13.98
N VAL A 799 -45.97 -27.29 -15.10
CA VAL A 799 -47.28 -27.31 -15.77
C VAL A 799 -47.35 -28.35 -16.88
N GLU A 800 -46.25 -28.62 -17.58
CA GLU A 800 -46.19 -29.60 -18.65
C GLU A 800 -44.92 -30.45 -18.56
N ARG A 801 -45.04 -31.71 -19.01
CA ARG A 801 -43.96 -32.68 -19.09
C ARG A 801 -44.14 -33.55 -20.33
N GLY A 802 -43.04 -33.80 -21.03
CA GLY A 802 -43.01 -34.68 -22.20
C GLY A 802 -41.79 -34.46 -23.06
N ARG A 803 -41.70 -35.19 -24.17
CA ARG A 803 -40.73 -34.91 -25.24
C ARG A 803 -41.20 -33.78 -26.15
N HIS A 804 -40.30 -33.27 -26.99
CA HIS A 804 -40.61 -32.20 -27.95
C HIS A 804 -41.88 -32.49 -28.77
N ASP A 805 -41.94 -33.65 -29.43
CA ASP A 805 -43.07 -34.04 -30.29
C ASP A 805 -44.38 -34.21 -29.50
N GLU A 806 -44.29 -34.73 -28.27
CA GLU A 806 -45.44 -34.91 -27.39
C GLU A 806 -46.02 -33.57 -26.93
N LEU A 807 -45.16 -32.62 -26.57
CA LEU A 807 -45.57 -31.29 -26.12
C LEU A 807 -46.16 -30.46 -27.26
N LEU A 808 -45.61 -30.57 -28.48
CA LEU A 808 -46.18 -29.94 -29.67
C LEU A 808 -47.60 -30.47 -29.95
N THR A 809 -47.80 -31.78 -29.86
CA THR A 809 -49.10 -32.43 -30.09
C THR A 809 -50.14 -32.01 -29.03
N LYS A 810 -49.72 -31.77 -27.78
CA LYS A 810 -50.60 -31.30 -26.70
C LYS A 810 -51.11 -29.87 -26.91
N GLY A 811 -50.45 -29.06 -27.75
CA GLY A 811 -50.88 -27.69 -28.05
C GLY A 811 -50.89 -26.76 -26.83
N GLY A 812 -49.99 -26.98 -25.87
CA GLY A 812 -49.92 -26.22 -24.63
C GLY A 812 -48.98 -25.01 -24.69
N ILE A 813 -48.54 -24.56 -23.52
CA ILE A 813 -47.63 -23.43 -23.30
C ILE A 813 -46.31 -23.64 -24.05
N TYR A 814 -45.81 -24.88 -24.11
CA TYR A 814 -44.62 -25.20 -24.90
C TYR A 814 -44.79 -24.84 -26.38
N THR A 815 -45.93 -25.21 -26.98
CA THR A 815 -46.25 -24.95 -28.39
C THR A 815 -46.40 -23.46 -28.66
N ASP A 816 -46.98 -22.71 -27.72
CA ASP A 816 -47.07 -21.25 -27.81
C ASP A 816 -45.69 -20.58 -27.77
N MET A 817 -44.78 -21.04 -26.92
CA MET A 817 -43.40 -20.54 -26.91
C MET A 817 -42.65 -20.90 -28.20
N TRP A 818 -42.87 -22.11 -28.72
CA TRP A 818 -42.25 -22.59 -29.96
C TRP A 818 -42.70 -21.78 -31.18
N SER A 819 -44.00 -21.53 -31.32
CA SER A 819 -44.54 -20.76 -32.44
C SER A 819 -44.02 -19.32 -32.45
N LYS A 820 -43.94 -18.67 -31.28
CA LYS A 820 -43.37 -17.32 -31.13
C LYS A 820 -41.90 -17.26 -31.55
N GLN A 821 -41.06 -18.19 -31.07
CA GLN A 821 -39.64 -18.21 -31.45
C GLN A 821 -39.43 -18.55 -32.93
N SER A 822 -40.27 -19.41 -33.51
CA SER A 822 -40.18 -19.73 -34.93
C SER A 822 -40.57 -18.54 -35.82
N GLN A 823 -41.52 -17.71 -35.40
CA GLN A 823 -41.91 -16.48 -36.10
C GLN A 823 -40.79 -15.44 -36.05
N GLU A 824 -40.19 -15.22 -34.88
CA GLU A 824 -39.05 -14.30 -34.70
C GLU A 824 -37.85 -14.70 -35.58
N ALA A 825 -37.51 -15.99 -35.60
CA ALA A 825 -36.43 -16.51 -36.45
C ALA A 825 -36.70 -16.33 -37.95
N SER A 826 -37.96 -16.42 -38.40
CA SER A 826 -38.33 -16.19 -39.80
C SER A 826 -38.27 -14.71 -40.21
N SER A 827 -38.61 -13.80 -39.29
CA SER A 827 -38.55 -12.35 -39.54
C SER A 827 -37.11 -11.80 -39.61
N GLU A 828 -36.16 -12.36 -38.85
CA GLU A 828 -34.75 -11.96 -38.94
C GLU A 828 -34.13 -12.37 -40.29
N SER A 829 -34.48 -13.56 -40.83
CA SER A 829 -33.99 -13.99 -42.15
C SER A 829 -34.49 -13.13 -43.32
N ASP A 830 -35.71 -12.60 -43.22
CA ASP A 830 -36.26 -11.70 -44.27
C ASP A 830 -35.61 -10.31 -44.25
N THR A 831 -35.06 -9.91 -43.11
CA THR A 831 -34.42 -8.59 -42.94
C THR A 831 -32.97 -8.60 -43.46
N GLU A 832 -32.19 -9.66 -43.19
CA GLU A 832 -30.85 -9.84 -43.78
C GLU A 832 -30.87 -10.00 -45.31
N THR A 833 -31.94 -10.58 -45.85
CA THR A 833 -32.09 -10.75 -47.31
C THR A 833 -32.38 -9.41 -48.00
N LYS A 834 -33.08 -8.49 -47.32
CA LYS A 834 -33.28 -7.11 -47.79
C LYS A 834 -32.00 -6.28 -47.72
N ASP A 835 -31.21 -6.38 -46.66
CA ASP A 835 -29.94 -5.63 -46.55
C ASP A 835 -28.86 -6.07 -47.55
N LYS A 836 -28.79 -7.36 -47.90
CA LYS A 836 -27.92 -7.83 -49.00
C LYS A 836 -28.37 -7.37 -50.39
N SER A 837 -29.65 -7.02 -50.55
CA SER A 837 -30.19 -6.52 -51.82
C SER A 837 -30.01 -5.01 -52.00
N SER A 838 -29.98 -4.23 -50.90
CA SER A 838 -29.69 -2.80 -50.91
C SER A 838 -28.19 -2.49 -51.06
N GLU A 839 -27.30 -3.38 -50.61
CA GLU A 839 -25.84 -3.19 -50.74
C GLU A 839 -25.31 -3.41 -52.19
N LYS A 840 -26.08 -4.08 -53.06
CA LYS A 840 -25.73 -4.28 -54.49
C LYS A 840 -26.10 -3.11 -55.41
N LEU A 841 -26.72 -2.05 -54.88
CA LEU A 841 -27.11 -0.85 -55.62
C LEU A 841 -26.44 0.40 -55.04
N GLN A 842 -25.11 0.47 -55.09
CA GLN A 842 -24.37 1.73 -55.00
C GLN A 842 -23.46 1.88 -56.23
N PRO A 843 -23.54 2.99 -56.98
CA PRO A 843 -22.65 3.23 -58.11
C PRO A 843 -21.25 3.63 -57.63
N ALA A 844 -20.23 3.19 -58.37
CA ALA A 844 -18.82 3.44 -58.08
C ALA A 844 -18.50 4.94 -57.90
N SER A 845 -17.91 5.28 -56.76
CA SER A 845 -17.47 6.64 -56.44
C SER A 845 -16.36 7.11 -57.38
N ARG A 846 -16.64 8.16 -58.17
CA ARG A 846 -15.63 8.95 -58.89
C ARG A 846 -14.82 9.78 -57.89
N ASN A 847 -13.51 9.60 -57.88
CA ASN A 847 -12.54 10.53 -57.28
C ASN A 847 -12.63 11.92 -57.93
N PRO A 848 -12.57 13.02 -57.14
CA PRO A 848 -12.15 14.31 -57.67
C PRO A 848 -10.78 14.71 -57.13
N GLN A 849 -9.82 14.84 -58.04
CA GLN A 849 -8.61 15.64 -57.84
C GLN A 849 -8.95 17.14 -57.93
N ARG A 850 -8.36 17.93 -57.02
CA ARG A 850 -7.93 19.35 -57.09
C ARG A 850 -8.81 20.37 -57.85
N GLY A 851 -9.18 21.43 -57.14
CA GLY A 851 -9.53 22.73 -57.71
C GLY A 851 -9.65 23.82 -56.65
N HIS A 852 -8.90 24.91 -56.83
CA HIS A 852 -8.78 26.09 -55.98
C HIS A 852 -10.01 27.03 -56.01
N HIS A 853 -10.01 27.95 -55.03
CA HIS A 853 -10.59 29.31 -55.01
C HIS A 853 -12.06 29.56 -54.59
N ALA A 854 -12.16 30.17 -53.39
CA ALA A 854 -12.63 31.54 -53.13
C ALA A 854 -14.12 31.87 -52.92
N HIS A 855 -14.29 32.72 -51.89
CA HIS A 855 -15.33 33.73 -51.60
C HIS A 855 -16.59 33.38 -50.78
N HIS A 856 -16.75 34.22 -49.73
CA HIS A 856 -17.95 34.81 -49.10
C HIS A 856 -19.19 33.90 -48.89
N HIS A 857 -19.75 33.76 -47.69
CA HIS A 857 -20.16 34.80 -46.73
C HIS A 857 -20.29 34.24 -45.31
#